data_AF-M7TY68-F1
#
_entry.id   AF-M7TY68-F1
#
_cell.length_a   1.000
_cell.length_b   1.000
_cell.length_c   1.000
_cell.angle_alpha   90.00
_cell.angle_beta   90.00
_cell.angle_gamma   90.00
#
_symmetry.space_group_name_H-M   'P 1'
#
loop_
_entity.id
_entity.type
_entity.pdbx_description
1 polymer ?
#
loop_
_entity_poly.entity_id
_entity_poly.type
_entity_poly.pdbx_seq_one_letter_code
_entity_poly.pdbx_strand_id
1 'polypeptide(L)'
;MAARTKQSFKFQSPEHRQIGDRAVLPFSDGDVAGVNFKYAGPGFPRDLTISLGQIVALAGDLYGNCDGEQISDQWQTNREASIKQFLSNTDLLNKDTKGYLQSIVKIMLAQERERSLLRSGMGKMWPREWAFATNLDYLRLALCNWDHFGQDAVSAYSAGHTAALRQARLAQQTRDKAALRLLSTYYAYPLSKVPWTQILQHISKSGQSQNQLPLTLDLLCPTRVLHLRVIDDLNLSVAQYGTIYSQSSTKRNAEVESCNLLKQTTLSVPQSSGQTSWNAAQKIDDIGVYSLVGRVLLPSGDLNAYHVGLKVTSHDVAVLWADEAQDGNSGWAAGNVWYGQFDADSNTVAMIKHWHMAASPWKSKLELWTFKSGTQNAPTRKRTEWPSEFKLPPYTAFSLPIEGKDSSDTFVTSALDTSVSPAKTLWTFSTWKRGYSSLVCSTCHESLSERAQKTIVKCGTTSSTGNRVIRLFYGEKYSKSGYVRIDVLQLSTMSVTTISSSEFKATWSGQNYLTWFHSDVDADGKLDLVGLVAADDGSLTVLAFKPKPDEFSGFESPIISRITSDKGTLLTAPFMEPISARQAAYRFPNFTYQVDSGILMAFDNYGVMGMRLLRSKSYNGTLSYEVGGQLPAVAGQISATLGQVTRLFETKKEAIGLFIEY
;
A
#
# COMPACT_ATOMS: atom_id res chain seq x y z
N MET A 1 48.06 -14.12 -5.97
CA MET A 1 47.09 -13.32 -6.76
C MET A 1 45.99 -14.26 -7.21
N ALA A 2 44.77 -14.11 -6.69
CA ALA A 2 43.63 -14.94 -7.06
C ALA A 2 42.53 -14.06 -7.67
N ALA A 3 42.22 -14.32 -8.95
CA ALA A 3 41.14 -13.65 -9.68
C ALA A 3 39.77 -14.12 -9.14
N ARG A 4 38.94 -13.17 -8.68
CA ARG A 4 37.52 -13.41 -8.44
C ARG A 4 36.75 -13.07 -9.72
N THR A 5 36.15 -14.07 -10.35
CA THR A 5 35.15 -13.91 -11.40
C THR A 5 33.88 -13.28 -10.81
N LYS A 6 33.66 -11.98 -11.07
CA LYS A 6 32.34 -11.36 -10.94
C LYS A 6 31.40 -11.98 -11.98
N GLN A 7 30.28 -12.55 -11.55
CA GLN A 7 29.14 -12.76 -12.45
C GLN A 7 28.68 -11.39 -12.95
N SER A 8 28.90 -11.09 -14.22
CA SER A 8 28.31 -9.93 -14.87
C SER A 8 26.86 -10.27 -15.25
N PHE A 9 25.91 -9.43 -14.82
CA PHE A 9 24.58 -9.38 -15.42
C PHE A 9 24.77 -8.88 -16.86
N LYS A 10 24.33 -9.68 -17.85
CA LYS A 10 24.56 -9.41 -19.27
C LYS A 10 23.29 -8.83 -19.89
N PHE A 11 23.10 -7.52 -19.73
CA PHE A 11 22.08 -6.75 -20.45
C PHE A 11 22.50 -6.60 -21.92
N GLN A 12 21.62 -6.92 -22.86
CA GLN A 12 21.87 -6.76 -24.30
C GLN A 12 20.65 -6.17 -24.99
N SER A 13 20.86 -5.48 -26.12
CA SER A 13 19.83 -4.84 -26.96
C SER A 13 18.53 -5.67 -27.16
N PRO A 14 18.57 -7.01 -27.33
CA PRO A 14 17.35 -7.82 -27.46
C PRO A 14 16.45 -7.86 -26.21
N GLU A 15 17.01 -7.72 -25.01
CA GLU A 15 16.23 -7.70 -23.75
C GLU A 15 15.51 -6.36 -23.58
N HIS A 16 16.16 -5.27 -23.98
CA HIS A 16 15.60 -3.92 -23.92
C HIS A 16 14.51 -3.70 -24.97
N ARG A 17 14.65 -4.34 -26.14
CA ARG A 17 13.58 -4.39 -27.12
C ARG A 17 12.27 -4.94 -26.53
N GLN A 18 12.32 -5.99 -25.70
CA GLN A 18 11.10 -6.55 -25.12
C GLN A 18 10.32 -5.55 -24.26
N ILE A 19 11.02 -4.63 -23.59
CA ILE A 19 10.40 -3.60 -22.75
C ILE A 19 9.56 -2.65 -23.62
N GLY A 20 10.13 -2.15 -24.73
CA GLY A 20 9.39 -1.29 -25.66
C GLY A 20 8.33 -2.05 -26.47
N ASP A 21 8.58 -3.31 -26.84
CA ASP A 21 7.63 -4.12 -27.62
C ASP A 21 6.37 -4.51 -26.82
N ARG A 22 6.48 -4.60 -25.48
CA ARG A 22 5.36 -4.85 -24.56
C ARG A 22 4.56 -3.60 -24.19
N ALA A 23 5.04 -2.41 -24.53
CA ALA A 23 4.28 -1.19 -24.29
C ALA A 23 3.00 -1.19 -25.14
N VAL A 24 1.94 -0.55 -24.67
CA VAL A 24 0.71 -0.33 -25.44
C VAL A 24 0.60 1.16 -25.70
N LEU A 25 0.53 1.54 -26.98
CA LEU A 25 0.40 2.92 -27.43
C LEU A 25 -1.09 3.19 -27.70
N PRO A 26 -1.76 4.04 -26.90
CA PRO A 26 -3.17 4.34 -27.12
C PRO A 26 -3.35 5.30 -28.30
N PHE A 27 -4.22 4.95 -29.25
CA PHE A 27 -4.63 5.84 -30.33
C PHE A 27 -6.16 6.03 -30.35
N SER A 28 -6.61 7.11 -31.00
CA SER A 28 -8.03 7.41 -31.16
C SER A 28 -8.80 6.37 -31.97
N ASP A 29 -8.12 5.57 -32.79
CA ASP A 29 -8.66 4.50 -33.61
C ASP A 29 -8.28 3.09 -33.11
N GLY A 30 -7.74 2.99 -31.89
CA GLY A 30 -7.44 1.73 -31.22
C GLY A 30 -5.98 1.62 -30.74
N ASP A 31 -5.79 0.85 -29.68
CA ASP A 31 -4.47 0.65 -29.08
C ASP A 31 -3.54 -0.17 -30.00
N VAL A 32 -2.26 0.23 -30.08
CA VAL A 32 -1.22 -0.49 -30.84
C VAL A 32 -0.14 -0.96 -29.88
N ALA A 33 0.06 -2.27 -29.80
CA ALA A 33 1.21 -2.82 -29.07
C ALA A 33 2.53 -2.34 -29.69
N GLY A 34 3.55 -2.09 -28.87
CA GLY A 34 4.84 -1.55 -29.29
C GLY A 34 5.56 -2.42 -30.32
N VAL A 35 5.33 -3.74 -30.30
CA VAL A 35 5.78 -4.70 -31.32
C VAL A 35 5.12 -4.49 -32.69
N ASN A 36 3.87 -3.99 -32.69
CA ASN A 36 3.07 -3.71 -33.87
C ASN A 36 3.26 -2.27 -34.37
N PHE A 37 3.91 -1.41 -33.57
CA PHE A 37 4.34 -0.09 -34.03
C PHE A 37 5.34 -0.25 -35.19
N LYS A 38 5.16 0.52 -36.27
CA LYS A 38 6.04 0.51 -37.44
C LYS A 38 6.52 1.93 -37.72
N TYR A 39 7.81 2.15 -37.53
CA TYR A 39 8.46 3.43 -37.81
C TYR A 39 9.42 3.31 -38.99
N ALA A 40 9.30 4.22 -39.96
CA ALA A 40 10.25 4.41 -41.05
C ALA A 40 10.83 5.83 -40.96
N GLY A 41 12.14 5.93 -40.75
CA GLY A 41 12.87 7.20 -40.74
C GLY A 41 13.34 7.60 -42.15
N PRO A 42 13.65 8.89 -42.38
CA PRO A 42 14.13 9.38 -43.66
C PRO A 42 15.49 8.80 -44.08
N GLY A 43 16.32 8.36 -43.12
CA GLY A 43 17.59 7.70 -43.40
C GLY A 43 17.48 6.18 -43.58
N PHE A 44 16.29 5.60 -43.44
CA PHE A 44 16.14 4.15 -43.48
C PHE A 44 16.18 3.64 -44.93
N PRO A 45 16.77 2.46 -45.17
CA PRO A 45 16.62 1.78 -46.45
C PRO A 45 15.14 1.61 -46.82
N ARG A 46 14.83 1.60 -48.12
CA ARG A 46 13.45 1.38 -48.61
C ARG A 46 12.87 0.12 -47.96
N ASP A 47 11.66 0.24 -47.47
CA ASP A 47 10.86 -0.82 -46.82
C ASP A 47 11.35 -1.28 -45.43
N LEU A 48 12.40 -0.66 -44.86
CA LEU A 48 12.79 -0.94 -43.48
C LEU A 48 11.86 -0.19 -42.51
N THR A 49 11.20 -0.95 -41.63
CA THR A 49 10.48 -0.40 -40.48
C THR A 49 10.97 -1.05 -39.20
N ILE A 50 10.98 -0.27 -38.11
CA ILE A 50 11.37 -0.76 -36.78
C ILE A 50 10.24 -0.58 -35.76
N SER A 51 10.19 -1.46 -34.77
CA SER A 51 9.25 -1.42 -33.65
C SER A 51 9.66 -0.40 -32.59
N LEU A 52 8.76 -0.12 -31.64
CA LEU A 52 9.08 0.74 -30.51
C LEU A 52 10.22 0.15 -29.65
N GLY A 53 10.21 -1.17 -29.44
CA GLY A 53 11.30 -1.85 -28.76
C GLY A 53 12.63 -1.73 -29.49
N GLN A 54 12.63 -1.80 -30.82
CA GLN A 54 13.84 -1.60 -31.61
C GLN A 54 14.35 -0.16 -31.52
N ILE A 55 13.47 0.85 -31.50
CA ILE A 55 13.89 2.24 -31.28
C ILE A 55 14.59 2.39 -29.93
N VAL A 56 13.99 1.85 -28.86
CA VAL A 56 14.55 1.93 -27.50
C VAL A 56 15.91 1.26 -27.42
N ALA A 57 16.05 0.06 -27.98
CA ALA A 57 17.31 -0.66 -28.01
C ALA A 57 18.37 0.07 -28.85
N LEU A 58 18.06 0.46 -30.09
CA LEU A 58 19.04 1.02 -31.01
C LEU A 58 19.51 2.42 -30.59
N ALA A 59 18.61 3.29 -30.12
CA ALA A 59 18.97 4.64 -29.69
C ALA A 59 19.75 4.64 -28.37
N GLY A 60 19.48 3.70 -27.46
CA GLY A 60 20.27 3.51 -26.24
C GLY A 60 21.67 2.95 -26.52
N ASP A 61 21.76 2.01 -27.47
CA ASP A 61 22.93 1.12 -27.55
C ASP A 61 23.93 1.54 -28.61
N LEU A 62 23.43 1.92 -29.80
CA LEU A 62 24.24 1.95 -31.01
C LEU A 62 24.39 3.34 -31.59
N TYR A 63 23.41 4.21 -31.39
CA TYR A 63 23.46 5.59 -31.87
C TYR A 63 23.96 6.59 -30.83
N GLY A 64 24.66 6.11 -29.80
CA GLY A 64 25.39 6.93 -28.83
C GLY A 64 26.65 7.57 -29.42
N ASN A 65 27.13 8.63 -28.75
CA ASN A 65 28.35 9.33 -29.13
C ASN A 65 29.46 9.08 -28.11
N CYS A 66 30.48 8.32 -28.48
CA CYS A 66 31.64 8.04 -27.63
C CYS A 66 32.46 9.27 -27.22
N ASP A 67 32.37 10.36 -28.00
CA ASP A 67 33.14 11.57 -27.78
C ASP A 67 32.33 12.62 -27.00
N GLY A 68 31.13 12.26 -26.52
CA GLY A 68 30.19 13.14 -25.82
C GLY A 68 29.66 12.56 -24.51
N GLU A 69 28.70 13.27 -23.93
CA GLU A 69 27.96 12.83 -22.74
C GLU A 69 27.05 11.64 -23.08
N GLN A 70 27.09 10.59 -22.28
CA GLN A 70 26.24 9.42 -22.42
C GLN A 70 24.86 9.69 -21.81
N ILE A 71 23.85 8.91 -22.21
CA ILE A 71 22.49 9.09 -21.72
C ILE A 71 22.45 8.92 -20.19
N SER A 72 23.22 7.97 -19.65
CA SER A 72 23.29 7.68 -18.23
C SER A 72 23.95 8.77 -17.38
N ASP A 73 24.84 9.58 -17.97
CA ASP A 73 25.76 10.46 -17.22
C ASP A 73 25.02 11.46 -16.32
N GLN A 74 23.91 12.02 -16.82
CA GLN A 74 23.12 13.01 -16.10
C GLN A 74 21.83 12.43 -15.51
N TRP A 75 21.60 11.12 -15.56
CA TRP A 75 20.27 10.59 -15.21
C TRP A 75 19.93 10.85 -13.74
N GLN A 76 20.95 10.97 -12.89
CA GLN A 76 20.77 11.22 -11.46
C GLN A 76 20.76 12.71 -11.10
N THR A 77 21.45 13.55 -11.87
CA THR A 77 21.67 14.97 -11.59
C THR A 77 20.79 15.89 -12.42
N ASN A 78 20.53 15.54 -13.67
CA ASN A 78 19.70 16.27 -14.62
C ASN A 78 19.01 15.31 -15.61
N ARG A 79 17.90 14.71 -15.18
CA ARG A 79 17.11 13.76 -16.00
C ARG A 79 16.70 14.33 -17.35
N GLU A 80 16.45 15.64 -17.43
CA GLU A 80 16.11 16.28 -18.70
C GLU A 80 17.26 16.26 -19.69
N ALA A 81 18.51 16.39 -19.22
CA ALA A 81 19.68 16.25 -20.09
C ALA A 81 19.79 14.82 -20.62
N SER A 82 19.59 13.80 -19.78
CA SER A 82 19.56 12.40 -20.23
C SER A 82 18.42 12.12 -21.21
N ILE A 83 17.22 12.61 -20.95
CA ILE A 83 16.08 12.48 -21.87
C ILE A 83 16.42 13.17 -23.19
N LYS A 84 16.96 14.39 -23.15
CA LYS A 84 17.40 15.13 -24.34
C LYS A 84 18.49 14.39 -25.11
N GLN A 85 19.43 13.76 -24.41
CA GLN A 85 20.51 12.98 -25.02
C GLN A 85 19.98 11.71 -25.69
N PHE A 86 19.05 11.00 -25.05
CA PHE A 86 18.36 9.85 -25.65
C PHE A 86 17.60 10.26 -26.93
N LEU A 87 16.93 11.41 -26.89
CA LEU A 87 16.23 11.96 -28.04
C LEU A 87 17.20 12.36 -29.17
N SER A 88 18.35 12.95 -28.83
CA SER A 88 19.43 13.22 -29.78
C SER A 88 19.94 11.94 -30.46
N ASN A 89 20.14 10.86 -29.70
CA ASN A 89 20.51 9.56 -30.28
C ASN A 89 19.40 9.00 -31.18
N THR A 90 18.13 9.26 -30.84
CA THR A 90 16.99 8.89 -31.70
C THR A 90 17.01 9.65 -33.02
N ASP A 91 17.41 10.92 -33.04
CA ASP A 91 17.59 11.69 -34.28
C ASP A 91 18.74 11.16 -35.15
N LEU A 92 19.81 10.68 -34.52
CA LEU A 92 20.93 10.02 -35.22
C LEU A 92 20.48 8.68 -35.83
N LEU A 93 19.73 7.89 -35.07
CA LEU A 93 19.07 6.67 -35.55
C LEU A 93 18.16 6.99 -36.74
N ASN A 94 17.32 8.01 -36.62
CA ASN A 94 16.33 8.41 -37.64
C ASN A 94 16.97 8.72 -39.01
N LYS A 95 18.21 9.24 -38.99
CA LYS A 95 19.00 9.56 -40.18
C LYS A 95 19.94 8.44 -40.60
N ASP A 96 19.97 7.33 -39.86
CA ASP A 96 20.98 6.27 -39.94
C ASP A 96 22.39 6.83 -40.16
N THR A 97 22.82 7.77 -39.31
CA THR A 97 24.10 8.49 -39.49
C THR A 97 25.33 7.58 -39.53
N LYS A 98 25.18 6.35 -39.07
CA LYS A 98 26.22 5.33 -39.01
C LYS A 98 26.17 4.34 -40.18
N GLY A 99 25.07 4.30 -40.95
CA GLY A 99 24.92 3.53 -42.18
C GLY A 99 24.82 2.01 -42.00
N TYR A 100 24.56 1.53 -40.78
CA TYR A 100 24.54 0.10 -40.46
C TYR A 100 23.19 -0.43 -39.97
N LEU A 101 22.14 0.39 -40.01
CA LEU A 101 20.84 0.07 -39.43
C LEU A 101 20.27 -1.24 -39.98
N GLN A 102 20.33 -1.43 -41.30
CA GLN A 102 19.80 -2.63 -41.95
C GLN A 102 20.50 -3.90 -41.48
N SER A 103 21.83 -3.85 -41.39
CA SER A 103 22.67 -4.97 -40.97
C SER A 103 22.40 -5.36 -39.52
N ILE A 104 22.24 -4.35 -38.65
CA ILE A 104 21.96 -4.53 -37.23
C ILE A 104 20.54 -5.08 -36.99
N VAL A 105 19.52 -4.52 -37.64
CA VAL A 105 18.14 -5.01 -37.51
C VAL A 105 18.04 -6.46 -37.98
N LYS A 106 18.75 -6.82 -39.06
CA LYS A 106 18.83 -8.21 -39.53
C LYS A 106 19.42 -9.15 -38.47
N ILE A 107 20.47 -8.71 -37.76
CA ILE A 107 21.07 -9.49 -36.67
C ILE A 107 20.09 -9.61 -35.49
N MET A 108 19.43 -8.52 -35.07
CA MET A 108 18.45 -8.55 -33.97
C MET A 108 17.29 -9.51 -34.25
N LEU A 109 16.79 -9.54 -35.50
CA LEU A 109 15.72 -10.46 -35.90
C LEU A 109 16.20 -11.92 -35.95
N ALA A 110 17.44 -12.17 -36.39
CA ALA A 110 18.02 -13.51 -36.37
C ALA A 110 18.20 -14.04 -34.93
N GLN A 111 18.66 -13.18 -34.00
CA GLN A 111 18.80 -13.52 -32.59
C GLN A 111 17.47 -13.84 -31.92
N GLU A 112 16.40 -13.13 -32.29
CA GLU A 112 15.06 -13.39 -31.78
C GLU A 112 14.54 -14.76 -32.20
N ARG A 113 14.72 -15.13 -33.47
CA ARG A 113 14.35 -16.46 -33.99
C ARG A 113 15.14 -17.58 -33.31
N GLU A 114 16.42 -17.35 -32.99
CA GLU A 114 17.23 -18.34 -32.28
C GLU A 114 16.81 -18.48 -30.81
N ARG A 115 16.50 -17.36 -30.13
CA ARG A 115 16.01 -17.35 -28.74
C ARG A 115 14.64 -18.04 -28.62
N SER A 116 13.74 -17.90 -29.58
CA SER A 116 12.43 -18.57 -29.54
C SER A 116 12.53 -20.09 -29.75
N LEU A 117 13.63 -20.58 -30.34
CA LEU A 117 13.88 -22.00 -30.59
C LEU A 117 14.66 -22.69 -29.45
N LEU A 118 15.43 -21.96 -28.64
CA LEU A 118 16.22 -22.50 -27.53
C LEU A 118 15.41 -22.50 -26.22
N ARG A 119 14.98 -23.70 -25.76
CA ARG A 119 14.28 -23.90 -24.46
C ARG A 119 15.15 -23.62 -23.22
N SER A 120 16.46 -23.49 -23.35
CA SER A 120 17.39 -23.15 -22.27
C SER A 120 18.12 -21.86 -22.62
N GLY A 121 17.83 -20.78 -21.89
CA GLY A 121 18.23 -19.39 -22.18
C GLY A 121 19.72 -19.07 -22.10
N MET A 122 20.55 -19.70 -22.93
CA MET A 122 21.90 -19.21 -23.23
C MET A 122 22.11 -19.21 -24.74
N GLY A 123 21.81 -18.07 -25.37
CA GLY A 123 22.26 -17.80 -26.74
C GLY A 123 23.78 -17.69 -26.79
N LYS A 124 24.40 -18.21 -27.85
CA LYS A 124 25.83 -17.96 -28.12
C LYS A 124 26.03 -16.44 -28.25
N MET A 125 27.11 -15.93 -27.69
CA MET A 125 27.51 -14.55 -27.87
C MET A 125 27.96 -14.38 -29.33
N TRP A 126 27.46 -13.36 -30.02
CA TRP A 126 27.81 -13.06 -31.41
C TRP A 126 28.61 -11.73 -31.54
N PRO A 127 29.70 -11.46 -30.77
CA PRO A 127 30.41 -10.18 -30.86
C PRO A 127 30.99 -9.92 -32.24
N ARG A 128 31.30 -10.98 -33.00
CA ARG A 128 31.90 -10.87 -34.32
C ARG A 128 30.90 -10.31 -35.33
N GLU A 129 29.68 -10.79 -35.32
CA GLU A 129 28.63 -10.42 -36.26
C GLU A 129 28.19 -8.99 -36.03
N TRP A 130 28.05 -8.58 -34.76
CA TRP A 130 27.81 -7.19 -34.38
C TRP A 130 29.00 -6.30 -34.75
N ALA A 131 30.23 -6.70 -34.45
CA ALA A 131 31.42 -5.95 -34.85
C ALA A 131 31.52 -5.79 -36.37
N PHE A 132 31.30 -6.84 -37.17
CA PHE A 132 31.32 -6.75 -38.63
C PHE A 132 30.18 -5.90 -39.18
N ALA A 133 28.95 -6.07 -38.69
CA ALA A 133 27.80 -5.30 -39.14
C ALA A 133 27.94 -3.80 -38.87
N THR A 134 28.69 -3.44 -37.82
CA THR A 134 28.92 -2.07 -37.38
C THR A 134 30.25 -1.49 -37.86
N ASN A 135 31.01 -2.18 -38.72
CA ASN A 135 32.37 -1.78 -39.10
C ASN A 135 33.29 -1.52 -37.89
N LEU A 136 33.19 -2.39 -36.88
CA LEU A 136 33.87 -2.34 -35.57
C LEU A 136 33.39 -1.24 -34.63
N ASP A 137 32.42 -0.40 -35.03
CA ASP A 137 31.88 0.66 -34.17
C ASP A 137 31.20 0.10 -32.92
N TYR A 138 30.63 -1.10 -32.97
CA TYR A 138 30.11 -1.79 -31.79
C TYR A 138 31.18 -2.04 -30.72
N LEU A 139 32.41 -2.38 -31.12
CA LEU A 139 33.52 -2.56 -30.17
C LEU A 139 33.99 -1.21 -29.61
N ARG A 140 33.99 -0.17 -30.45
CA ARG A 140 34.28 1.20 -29.99
C ARG A 140 33.23 1.63 -28.96
N LEU A 141 31.95 1.56 -29.30
CA LEU A 141 30.83 1.89 -28.41
C LEU A 141 30.86 1.07 -27.12
N ALA A 142 31.18 -0.22 -27.18
CA ALA A 142 31.34 -1.03 -25.96
C ALA A 142 32.48 -0.56 -25.03
N LEU A 143 33.42 0.24 -25.53
CA LEU A 143 34.53 0.79 -24.74
C LEU A 143 34.25 2.19 -24.17
N CYS A 144 33.33 2.95 -24.75
CA CYS A 144 33.09 4.35 -24.37
C CYS A 144 31.63 4.74 -24.11
N ASN A 145 30.66 3.93 -24.53
CA ASN A 145 29.26 4.10 -24.20
C ASN A 145 28.87 3.15 -23.05
N TRP A 146 28.84 3.71 -21.83
CA TRP A 146 28.43 2.95 -20.64
C TRP A 146 26.94 2.61 -20.64
N ASP A 147 26.11 3.28 -21.46
CA ASP A 147 24.66 3.00 -21.63
C ASP A 147 24.36 1.57 -22.07
N HIS A 148 25.38 0.81 -22.50
CA HIS A 148 25.25 -0.59 -22.91
C HIS A 148 25.29 -1.59 -21.74
N PHE A 149 25.73 -1.18 -20.54
CA PHE A 149 26.09 -2.12 -19.48
C PHE A 149 25.54 -1.74 -18.11
N GLY A 150 25.12 -2.77 -17.37
CA GLY A 150 24.83 -2.67 -15.94
C GLY A 150 23.80 -1.58 -15.59
N GLN A 151 24.17 -0.70 -14.67
CA GLN A 151 23.27 0.34 -14.12
C GLN A 151 23.10 1.54 -15.06
N ASP A 152 24.11 1.78 -15.90
CA ASP A 152 24.12 2.86 -16.88
C ASP A 152 23.11 2.55 -17.99
N ALA A 153 23.05 1.29 -18.43
CA ALA A 153 21.95 0.74 -19.23
C ALA A 153 20.57 1.03 -18.63
N VAL A 154 20.33 0.68 -17.36
CA VAL A 154 19.04 0.96 -16.71
C VAL A 154 18.70 2.46 -16.75
N SER A 155 19.69 3.33 -16.56
CA SER A 155 19.52 4.79 -16.58
C SER A 155 19.19 5.29 -17.98
N ALA A 156 19.91 4.81 -19.00
CA ALA A 156 19.70 5.15 -20.40
C ALA A 156 18.31 4.74 -20.90
N TYR A 157 17.88 3.52 -20.60
CA TYR A 157 16.56 3.05 -21.01
C TYR A 157 15.42 3.68 -20.20
N SER A 158 15.66 4.05 -18.94
CA SER A 158 14.68 4.83 -18.17
C SER A 158 14.46 6.22 -18.79
N ALA A 159 15.52 6.86 -19.29
CA ALA A 159 15.41 8.09 -20.06
C ALA A 159 14.62 7.88 -21.35
N GLY A 160 14.91 6.81 -22.10
CA GLY A 160 14.18 6.46 -23.32
C GLY A 160 12.70 6.13 -23.11
N HIS A 161 12.37 5.38 -22.05
CA HIS A 161 10.98 5.08 -21.71
C HIS A 161 10.22 6.34 -21.30
N THR A 162 10.86 7.21 -20.53
CA THR A 162 10.28 8.50 -20.13
C THR A 162 10.03 9.39 -21.35
N ALA A 163 10.96 9.43 -22.31
CA ALA A 163 10.78 10.13 -23.58
C ALA A 163 9.56 9.59 -24.36
N ALA A 164 9.45 8.26 -24.49
CA ALA A 164 8.36 7.61 -25.19
C ALA A 164 6.98 7.90 -24.55
N LEU A 165 6.88 7.81 -23.22
CA LEU A 165 5.64 8.12 -22.50
C LEU A 165 5.22 9.59 -22.64
N ARG A 166 6.18 10.52 -22.61
CA ARG A 166 5.91 11.94 -22.85
C ARG A 166 5.35 12.16 -24.24
N GLN A 167 5.93 11.51 -25.24
CA GLN A 167 5.47 11.62 -26.62
C GLN A 167 4.07 11.02 -26.81
N ALA A 168 3.81 9.85 -26.21
CA ALA A 168 2.48 9.24 -26.23
C ALA A 168 1.42 10.15 -25.60
N ARG A 169 1.75 10.80 -24.47
CA ARG A 169 0.87 11.79 -23.83
C ARG A 169 0.61 13.00 -24.71
N LEU A 170 1.63 13.53 -25.39
CA LEU A 170 1.47 14.65 -26.32
C LEU A 170 0.56 14.26 -27.50
N ALA A 171 0.81 13.11 -28.12
CA ALA A 171 -0.01 12.61 -29.22
C ALA A 171 -1.47 12.35 -28.80
N GLN A 172 -1.69 11.88 -27.58
CA GLN A 172 -3.04 11.74 -27.01
C GLN A 172 -3.73 13.10 -26.87
N GLN A 173 -3.02 14.10 -26.36
CA GLN A 173 -3.56 15.45 -26.14
C GLN A 173 -3.90 16.16 -27.45
N THR A 174 -3.05 16.02 -28.47
CA THR A 174 -3.25 16.67 -29.77
C THR A 174 -4.14 15.87 -30.71
N ARG A 175 -4.45 14.61 -30.38
CA ARG A 175 -5.10 13.63 -31.26
C ARG A 175 -4.41 13.48 -32.62
N ASP A 176 -3.13 13.85 -32.70
CA ASP A 176 -2.35 13.85 -33.92
C ASP A 176 -1.31 12.73 -33.87
N LYS A 177 -1.44 11.75 -34.76
CA LYS A 177 -0.46 10.68 -34.91
C LYS A 177 0.90 11.21 -35.37
N ALA A 178 0.94 12.35 -36.08
CA ALA A 178 2.18 13.02 -36.44
C ALA A 178 2.83 13.70 -35.22
N ALA A 179 2.09 13.97 -34.15
CA ALA A 179 2.66 14.38 -32.87
C ALA A 179 3.36 13.23 -32.14
N LEU A 180 3.41 12.00 -32.66
CA LEU A 180 4.44 11.02 -32.26
C LEU A 180 5.81 11.30 -32.90
N ARG A 181 5.90 12.24 -33.86
CA ARG A 181 7.11 12.54 -34.65
C ARG A 181 7.75 13.90 -34.32
N LEU A 182 7.14 14.73 -33.45
CA LEU A 182 7.59 16.10 -33.17
C LEU A 182 7.82 16.33 -31.67
N LEU A 183 9.06 16.65 -31.30
CA LEU A 183 9.50 16.93 -29.93
C LEU A 183 9.64 18.44 -29.71
N SER A 184 8.74 19.05 -28.94
CA SER A 184 9.06 20.32 -28.27
C SER A 184 8.28 20.51 -26.96
N THR A 185 9.05 20.46 -25.87
CA THR A 185 9.00 21.25 -24.62
C THR A 185 7.67 21.54 -23.92
N TYR A 186 7.53 21.05 -22.66
CA TYR A 186 6.91 21.82 -21.57
C TYR A 186 7.39 21.39 -20.17
N TYR A 187 7.33 22.36 -19.23
CA TYR A 187 8.01 22.45 -17.94
C TYR A 187 7.65 21.41 -16.86
N ALA A 188 8.66 21.07 -16.07
CA ALA A 188 8.66 20.06 -15.01
C ALA A 188 8.16 20.55 -13.64
N TYR A 189 7.48 19.65 -12.93
CA TYR A 189 7.28 19.66 -11.48
C TYR A 189 8.59 19.16 -10.80
N PRO A 190 9.06 19.72 -9.67
CA PRO A 190 10.43 19.49 -9.23
C PRO A 190 10.59 18.17 -8.44
N LEU A 191 11.21 17.17 -9.08
CA LEU A 191 11.76 15.95 -8.46
C LEU A 191 13.26 16.07 -8.12
N SER A 192 13.83 17.27 -8.25
CA SER A 192 15.29 17.53 -8.29
C SER A 192 16.03 17.44 -6.95
N LYS A 193 15.38 17.01 -5.86
CA LYS A 193 15.99 17.01 -4.52
C LYS A 193 16.30 15.62 -3.94
N VAL A 194 16.04 14.54 -4.66
CA VAL A 194 16.28 13.18 -4.14
C VAL A 194 17.67 12.69 -4.61
N PRO A 195 18.57 12.25 -3.70
CA PRO A 195 19.94 11.88 -4.03
C PRO A 195 20.02 10.43 -4.55
N TRP A 196 19.46 10.21 -5.73
CA TRP A 196 19.28 8.88 -6.33
C TRP A 196 20.58 8.10 -6.58
N THR A 197 21.67 8.80 -6.88
CA THR A 197 22.99 8.20 -7.07
C THR A 197 23.48 7.51 -5.79
N GLN A 198 23.23 8.10 -4.62
CA GLN A 198 23.62 7.52 -3.33
C GLN A 198 22.77 6.30 -3.00
N ILE A 199 21.47 6.34 -3.35
CA ILE A 199 20.52 5.25 -3.12
C ILE A 199 20.86 4.05 -4.02
N LEU A 200 21.11 4.25 -5.31
CA LEU A 200 21.44 3.18 -6.25
C LEU A 200 22.86 2.62 -6.04
N GLN A 201 23.83 3.46 -5.65
CA GLN A 201 25.14 2.98 -5.19
C GLN A 201 25.06 2.23 -3.87
N HIS A 202 24.15 2.60 -2.96
CA HIS A 202 23.89 1.79 -1.77
C HIS A 202 23.22 0.46 -2.13
N ILE A 203 22.26 0.44 -3.07
CA ILE A 203 21.52 -0.79 -3.43
C ILE A 203 22.48 -1.80 -4.06
N SER A 204 23.33 -1.35 -4.99
CA SER A 204 24.33 -2.18 -5.66
C SER A 204 25.48 -2.64 -4.76
N LYS A 205 25.80 -1.90 -3.68
CA LYS A 205 26.85 -2.26 -2.70
C LYS A 205 26.30 -3.02 -1.49
N SER A 206 25.02 -2.88 -1.17
CA SER A 206 24.35 -3.72 -0.18
C SER A 206 24.22 -5.13 -0.77
N GLY A 207 24.52 -6.18 -0.01
CA GLY A 207 24.39 -7.58 -0.45
C GLY A 207 22.94 -8.04 -0.69
N GLN A 208 22.05 -7.16 -1.16
CA GLN A 208 20.60 -7.27 -1.22
C GLN A 208 20.06 -8.27 -2.25
N SER A 209 20.90 -8.91 -3.08
CA SER A 209 20.50 -10.10 -3.85
C SER A 209 20.88 -11.42 -3.17
N GLN A 210 21.75 -11.39 -2.16
CA GLN A 210 22.17 -12.57 -1.38
C GLN A 210 21.51 -12.64 0.01
N ASN A 211 21.02 -11.51 0.54
CA ASN A 211 20.38 -11.39 1.85
C ASN A 211 18.90 -10.99 1.77
N GLN A 212 18.23 -11.24 0.63
CA GLN A 212 16.76 -11.24 0.64
C GLN A 212 16.35 -12.39 1.55
N LEU A 213 15.90 -12.06 2.75
CA LEU A 213 14.91 -12.90 3.41
C LEU A 213 13.62 -12.57 2.63
N PRO A 214 13.19 -13.39 1.65
CA PRO A 214 11.75 -13.40 1.37
C PRO A 214 11.05 -13.55 2.72
N LEU A 215 9.89 -12.95 2.94
CA LEU A 215 9.16 -13.09 4.21
C LEU A 215 9.00 -14.60 4.48
N THR A 216 9.93 -15.20 5.22
CA THR A 216 9.99 -16.65 5.35
C THR A 216 8.93 -17.01 6.34
N LEU A 217 7.95 -17.79 5.92
CA LEU A 217 6.69 -17.99 6.65
C LEU A 217 6.80 -18.80 7.94
N ASP A 218 8.01 -19.23 8.31
CA ASP A 218 8.33 -19.47 9.72
C ASP A 218 7.96 -18.27 10.62
N LEU A 219 7.81 -17.06 10.03
CA LEU A 219 7.56 -15.82 10.74
C LEU A 219 6.12 -15.29 10.69
N LEU A 220 5.31 -15.40 9.63
CA LEU A 220 3.97 -14.77 9.59
C LEU A 220 2.86 -15.82 9.76
N CYS A 221 1.93 -15.63 10.71
CA CYS A 221 0.79 -16.55 10.91
C CYS A 221 -0.58 -16.15 10.29
N PRO A 222 -0.72 -15.24 9.29
CA PRO A 222 -1.98 -15.17 8.56
C PRO A 222 -2.03 -16.30 7.53
N THR A 223 -3.10 -17.11 7.56
CA THR A 223 -3.35 -18.09 6.50
C THR A 223 -3.51 -17.41 5.14
N ARG A 224 -4.05 -16.17 5.11
CA ARG A 224 -4.30 -15.40 3.87
C ARG A 224 -4.23 -13.89 4.12
N VAL A 225 -3.70 -13.13 3.16
CA VAL A 225 -3.86 -11.66 3.12
C VAL A 225 -4.70 -11.31 1.89
N LEU A 226 -5.77 -10.54 2.08
CA LEU A 226 -6.61 -10.05 1.00
C LEU A 226 -6.33 -8.57 0.78
N HIS A 227 -6.04 -8.19 -0.45
CA HIS A 227 -5.92 -6.79 -0.85
C HIS A 227 -7.00 -6.46 -1.89
N LEU A 228 -7.89 -5.55 -1.52
CA LEU A 228 -8.98 -5.07 -2.37
C LEU A 228 -8.62 -3.68 -2.90
N ARG A 229 -8.57 -3.55 -4.22
CA ARG A 229 -8.16 -2.33 -4.92
C ARG A 229 -9.21 -1.94 -5.96
N VAL A 230 -9.52 -0.65 -6.07
CA VAL A 230 -10.28 -0.11 -7.20
C VAL A 230 -9.38 0.02 -8.43
N ILE A 231 -9.80 -0.55 -9.55
CA ILE A 231 -9.15 -0.36 -10.86
C ILE A 231 -9.79 0.85 -11.56
N ASP A 232 -11.12 0.82 -11.62
CA ASP A 232 -12.02 1.83 -12.19
C ASP A 232 -13.39 1.74 -11.50
N ASP A 233 -14.39 2.50 -11.98
CA ASP A 233 -15.72 2.60 -11.38
C ASP A 233 -16.50 1.28 -11.35
N LEU A 234 -16.11 0.29 -12.17
CA LEU A 234 -16.80 -0.98 -12.33
C LEU A 234 -15.96 -2.17 -11.87
N ASN A 235 -14.66 -2.03 -11.66
CA ASN A 235 -13.76 -3.16 -11.47
C ASN A 235 -12.93 -3.04 -10.20
N LEU A 236 -12.98 -4.11 -9.38
CA LEU A 236 -12.14 -4.31 -8.23
C LEU A 236 -11.06 -5.35 -8.53
N SER A 237 -9.80 -5.04 -8.26
CA SER A 237 -8.74 -6.03 -8.18
C SER A 237 -8.74 -6.64 -6.78
N VAL A 238 -8.91 -7.95 -6.71
CA VAL A 238 -8.82 -8.75 -5.49
C VAL A 238 -7.57 -9.60 -5.55
N ALA A 239 -6.55 -9.18 -4.82
CA ALA A 239 -5.28 -9.90 -4.70
C ALA A 239 -5.28 -10.73 -3.41
N GLN A 240 -5.09 -12.03 -3.54
CA GLN A 240 -4.94 -12.97 -2.44
C GLN A 240 -3.48 -13.34 -2.31
N TYR A 241 -2.92 -13.12 -1.13
CA TYR A 241 -1.59 -13.59 -0.74
C TYR A 241 -1.71 -14.71 0.27
N GLY A 242 -0.69 -15.54 0.28
CA GLY A 242 -0.52 -16.60 1.25
C GLY A 242 0.73 -17.40 0.95
N THR A 243 0.79 -18.58 1.55
CA THR A 243 1.98 -19.42 1.55
C THR A 243 2.34 -20.00 0.19
N ILE A 244 3.58 -19.76 -0.25
CA ILE A 244 4.22 -20.48 -1.36
C ILE A 244 5.58 -21.01 -0.92
N TYR A 245 5.85 -22.28 -1.18
CA TYR A 245 7.17 -22.89 -1.02
C TYR A 245 8.00 -22.67 -2.29
N SER A 246 9.18 -22.07 -2.14
CA SER A 246 10.13 -21.82 -3.22
C SER A 246 11.48 -22.45 -2.89
N GLN A 247 12.33 -22.74 -3.89
CA GLN A 247 13.70 -23.19 -3.60
C GLN A 247 14.56 -21.99 -3.21
N SER A 248 15.31 -22.13 -2.11
CA SER A 248 16.30 -21.14 -1.67
C SER A 248 17.31 -20.86 -2.77
N SER A 249 17.55 -19.57 -3.06
CA SER A 249 18.63 -19.14 -3.94
C SER A 249 20.02 -19.31 -3.31
N THR A 250 20.11 -19.45 -1.98
CA THR A 250 21.37 -19.48 -1.24
C THR A 250 21.76 -20.87 -0.74
N LYS A 251 20.80 -21.80 -0.60
CA LYS A 251 21.06 -23.20 -0.22
C LYS A 251 20.34 -24.16 -1.17
N ARG A 252 21.12 -24.94 -1.91
CA ARG A 252 20.59 -26.00 -2.79
C ARG A 252 19.70 -26.94 -1.99
N ASN A 253 18.45 -27.12 -2.42
CA ASN A 253 17.41 -27.96 -1.80
C ASN A 253 16.83 -27.46 -0.47
N ALA A 254 17.14 -26.25 0.00
CA ALA A 254 16.39 -25.67 1.11
C ALA A 254 15.08 -25.11 0.57
N GLU A 255 13.94 -25.58 1.07
CA GLU A 255 12.66 -24.92 0.83
C GLU A 255 12.60 -23.62 1.64
N VAL A 256 12.17 -22.58 0.95
CA VAL A 256 11.92 -21.26 1.50
C VAL A 256 10.44 -20.99 1.31
N GLU A 257 9.72 -21.20 2.39
CA GLU A 257 8.33 -20.82 2.51
C GLU A 257 8.24 -19.30 2.49
N SER A 258 7.39 -18.69 1.67
CA SER A 258 7.25 -17.24 1.60
C SER A 258 5.83 -16.78 1.28
N CYS A 259 5.42 -15.63 1.83
CA CYS A 259 4.12 -15.05 1.52
C CYS A 259 4.19 -14.37 0.14
N ASN A 260 3.45 -14.89 -0.83
CA ASN A 260 3.43 -14.41 -2.21
C ASN A 260 2.00 -14.25 -2.72
N LEU A 261 1.85 -13.55 -3.86
CA LEU A 261 0.57 -13.45 -4.54
C LEU A 261 0.16 -14.83 -5.05
N LEU A 262 -0.88 -15.41 -4.45
CA LEU A 262 -1.47 -16.69 -4.86
C LEU A 262 -2.36 -16.49 -6.07
N LYS A 263 -3.21 -15.46 -6.03
CA LYS A 263 -4.19 -15.18 -7.07
C LYS A 263 -4.47 -13.68 -7.12
N GLN A 264 -4.62 -13.14 -8.32
CA GLN A 264 -5.24 -11.83 -8.51
C GLN A 264 -6.45 -12.01 -9.42
N THR A 265 -7.60 -11.55 -8.96
CA THR A 265 -8.86 -11.61 -9.71
C THR A 265 -9.34 -10.20 -9.96
N THR A 266 -9.71 -9.87 -11.19
CA THR A 266 -10.48 -8.65 -11.46
C THR A 266 -11.95 -9.02 -11.36
N LEU A 267 -12.67 -8.30 -10.51
CA LEU A 267 -14.06 -8.51 -10.20
C LEU A 267 -14.86 -7.30 -10.66
N SER A 268 -15.79 -7.51 -11.59
CA SER A 268 -16.73 -6.47 -11.97
C SER A 268 -17.80 -6.33 -10.90
N VAL A 269 -17.87 -5.16 -10.29
CA VAL A 269 -18.97 -4.75 -9.41
C VAL A 269 -20.00 -3.98 -10.23
N PRO A 270 -21.30 -4.11 -9.92
CA PRO A 270 -22.32 -3.28 -10.55
C PRO A 270 -21.97 -1.79 -10.46
N GLN A 271 -22.32 -1.04 -11.50
CA GLN A 271 -22.08 0.40 -11.52
C GLN A 271 -22.94 1.08 -10.46
N SER A 272 -22.33 1.89 -9.59
CA SER A 272 -23.08 2.82 -8.74
C SER A 272 -23.48 4.06 -9.55
N SER A 273 -24.44 4.83 -9.04
CA SER A 273 -24.97 5.99 -9.74
C SER A 273 -24.03 7.22 -9.74
N GLY A 274 -22.81 7.08 -9.21
CA GLY A 274 -21.81 8.14 -9.12
C GLY A 274 -20.39 7.65 -8.83
N GLN A 275 -19.48 8.57 -8.49
CA GLN A 275 -18.09 8.23 -8.19
C GLN A 275 -17.99 7.59 -6.80
N THR A 276 -17.41 6.40 -6.71
CA THR A 276 -17.33 5.65 -5.45
C THR A 276 -15.96 5.77 -4.78
N SER A 277 -15.95 6.10 -3.48
CA SER A 277 -14.80 6.00 -2.57
C SER A 277 -15.09 5.01 -1.46
N TRP A 278 -14.17 4.14 -1.08
CA TRP A 278 -14.47 3.02 -0.17
C TRP A 278 -14.13 3.39 1.27
N ASN A 279 -15.10 3.29 2.19
CA ASN A 279 -14.93 3.78 3.56
C ASN A 279 -14.68 2.68 4.60
N ALA A 280 -15.17 1.47 4.37
CA ALA A 280 -15.06 0.38 5.31
C ALA A 280 -15.23 -0.96 4.61
N ALA A 281 -14.61 -1.99 5.17
CA ALA A 281 -14.87 -3.36 4.78
C ALA A 281 -14.56 -4.33 5.92
N GLN A 282 -15.31 -5.43 6.01
CA GLN A 282 -15.24 -6.38 7.12
C GLN A 282 -15.65 -7.79 6.65
N LYS A 283 -14.97 -8.82 7.16
CA LYS A 283 -15.43 -10.22 7.06
C LYS A 283 -16.61 -10.40 8.01
N ILE A 284 -17.78 -10.73 7.48
CA ILE A 284 -19.05 -10.78 8.22
C ILE A 284 -19.50 -12.21 8.57
N ASP A 285 -18.80 -13.23 8.06
CA ASP A 285 -19.02 -14.62 8.42
C ASP A 285 -17.76 -15.50 8.27
N ASP A 286 -17.83 -16.71 8.81
CA ASP A 286 -16.74 -17.69 8.76
C ASP A 286 -16.57 -18.35 7.40
N ILE A 287 -17.58 -18.27 6.54
CA ILE A 287 -17.56 -18.86 5.20
C ILE A 287 -16.90 -17.93 4.17
N GLY A 288 -16.27 -16.83 4.59
CA GLY A 288 -15.49 -15.95 3.73
C GLY A 288 -16.29 -14.87 3.02
N VAL A 289 -17.40 -14.42 3.60
CA VAL A 289 -18.14 -13.26 3.08
C VAL A 289 -17.62 -11.97 3.68
N TYR A 290 -17.38 -11.01 2.80
CA TYR A 290 -16.90 -9.67 3.10
C TYR A 290 -17.98 -8.66 2.73
N SER A 291 -18.30 -7.75 3.64
CA SER A 291 -19.12 -6.57 3.39
C SER A 291 -18.20 -5.38 3.14
N LEU A 292 -18.37 -4.71 2.01
CA LEU A 292 -17.71 -3.47 1.65
C LEU A 292 -18.75 -2.35 1.62
N VAL A 293 -18.36 -1.19 2.12
CA VAL A 293 -19.17 0.03 2.03
C VAL A 293 -18.35 1.11 1.35
N GLY A 294 -18.96 1.75 0.36
CA GLY A 294 -18.45 2.94 -0.31
C GLY A 294 -19.34 4.14 -0.09
N ARG A 295 -18.80 5.34 -0.30
CA ARG A 295 -19.51 6.61 -0.46
C ARG A 295 -19.63 6.88 -1.95
N VAL A 296 -20.82 7.21 -2.42
CA VAL A 296 -21.08 7.52 -3.82
C VAL A 296 -21.34 9.02 -3.94
N LEU A 297 -20.45 9.73 -4.62
CA LEU A 297 -20.66 11.11 -5.00
C LEU A 297 -21.51 11.17 -6.25
N LEU A 298 -22.78 11.53 -6.07
CA LEU A 298 -23.74 11.69 -7.15
C LEU A 298 -23.42 12.94 -7.99
N PRO A 299 -23.87 13.00 -9.26
CA PRO A 299 -23.78 14.22 -10.06
C PRO A 299 -24.45 15.45 -9.41
N SER A 300 -25.44 15.24 -8.53
CA SER A 300 -26.08 16.31 -7.75
C SER A 300 -25.18 16.90 -6.65
N GLY A 301 -24.06 16.24 -6.33
CA GLY A 301 -23.21 16.54 -5.18
C GLY A 301 -23.62 15.83 -3.89
N ASP A 302 -24.73 15.08 -3.88
CA ASP A 302 -25.15 14.26 -2.75
C ASP A 302 -24.19 13.08 -2.55
N LEU A 303 -24.03 12.65 -1.29
CA LEU A 303 -23.16 11.54 -0.89
C LEU A 303 -23.98 10.36 -0.36
N ASN A 304 -24.27 9.41 -1.23
CA ASN A 304 -24.93 8.14 -0.88
C ASN A 304 -23.92 7.13 -0.31
N ALA A 305 -24.43 5.99 0.16
CA ALA A 305 -23.62 4.83 0.46
C ALA A 305 -23.89 3.68 -0.53
N TYR A 306 -22.89 2.84 -0.77
CA TYR A 306 -22.95 1.71 -1.68
C TYR A 306 -22.42 0.44 -1.03
N HIS A 307 -23.23 -0.62 -1.07
CA HIS A 307 -22.97 -1.91 -0.44
C HIS A 307 -22.48 -2.88 -1.48
N VAL A 308 -21.35 -3.54 -1.24
CA VAL A 308 -20.92 -4.69 -2.04
C VAL A 308 -20.54 -5.85 -1.13
N GLY A 309 -21.15 -7.01 -1.39
CA GLY A 309 -20.88 -8.26 -0.70
C GLY A 309 -20.00 -9.13 -1.55
N LEU A 310 -18.85 -9.58 -1.02
CA LEU A 310 -17.92 -10.44 -1.72
C LEU A 310 -17.84 -11.80 -1.04
N LYS A 311 -17.96 -12.88 -1.80
CA LYS A 311 -17.58 -14.22 -1.37
C LYS A 311 -16.14 -14.49 -1.78
N VAL A 312 -15.26 -14.69 -0.81
CA VAL A 312 -13.85 -14.97 -1.03
C VAL A 312 -13.56 -16.40 -0.57
N THR A 313 -13.24 -17.28 -1.52
CA THR A 313 -12.87 -18.68 -1.26
C THR A 313 -11.39 -18.90 -1.56
N SER A 314 -10.86 -20.10 -1.31
CA SER A 314 -9.50 -20.51 -1.70
C SER A 314 -9.25 -20.38 -3.20
N HIS A 315 -10.29 -20.57 -4.02
CA HIS A 315 -10.17 -20.69 -5.46
C HIS A 315 -10.82 -19.54 -6.22
N ASP A 316 -11.77 -18.84 -5.61
CA ASP A 316 -12.61 -17.88 -6.33
C ASP A 316 -13.03 -16.67 -5.50
N VAL A 317 -13.39 -15.60 -6.21
CA VAL A 317 -13.96 -14.39 -5.66
C VAL A 317 -15.19 -14.02 -6.48
N ALA A 318 -16.34 -13.91 -5.81
CA ALA A 318 -17.61 -13.57 -6.47
C ALA A 318 -18.31 -12.42 -5.76
N VAL A 319 -19.00 -11.55 -6.51
CA VAL A 319 -19.96 -10.59 -5.95
C VAL A 319 -21.22 -11.37 -5.58
N LEU A 320 -21.66 -11.27 -4.33
CA LEU A 320 -22.93 -11.84 -3.86
C LEU A 320 -24.08 -10.86 -4.07
N TRP A 321 -23.84 -9.60 -3.73
CA TRP A 321 -24.83 -8.54 -3.84
C TRP A 321 -24.14 -7.20 -4.03
N ALA A 322 -24.84 -6.28 -4.67
CA ALA A 322 -24.50 -4.88 -4.68
C ALA A 322 -25.78 -4.06 -4.59
N ASP A 323 -25.84 -3.11 -3.64
CA ASP A 323 -27.06 -2.35 -3.37
C ASP A 323 -26.71 -0.89 -3.03
N GLU A 324 -27.28 0.03 -3.82
CA GLU A 324 -27.26 1.47 -3.55
C GLU A 324 -28.66 2.00 -3.20
N ALA A 325 -29.71 1.30 -3.63
CA ALA A 325 -31.09 1.82 -3.62
C ALA A 325 -31.62 2.05 -2.20
N GLN A 326 -31.18 1.24 -1.24
CA GLN A 326 -31.60 1.37 0.16
C GLN A 326 -30.88 2.51 0.91
N ASP A 327 -29.90 3.15 0.28
CA ASP A 327 -28.97 4.09 0.93
C ASP A 327 -29.06 5.54 0.45
N GLY A 328 -30.07 5.85 -0.36
CA GLY A 328 -30.42 7.23 -0.69
C GLY A 328 -30.89 7.98 0.56
N ASN A 329 -30.15 9.00 0.98
CA ASN A 329 -30.51 9.82 2.13
C ASN A 329 -30.31 11.30 1.81
N SER A 330 -31.28 11.87 1.10
CA SER A 330 -31.25 13.26 0.62
C SER A 330 -30.78 14.24 1.70
N GLY A 331 -29.74 15.01 1.39
CA GLY A 331 -29.17 16.01 2.30
C GLY A 331 -28.25 15.46 3.41
N TRP A 332 -28.00 14.15 3.46
CA TRP A 332 -27.05 13.52 4.37
C TRP A 332 -25.88 12.90 3.60
N ALA A 333 -24.69 13.00 4.17
CA ALA A 333 -23.49 12.37 3.68
C ALA A 333 -23.10 11.14 4.52
N ALA A 334 -22.82 10.04 3.84
CA ALA A 334 -22.31 8.82 4.46
C ALA A 334 -20.96 9.07 5.16
N GLY A 335 -20.87 8.73 6.43
CA GLY A 335 -19.70 8.91 7.30
C GLY A 335 -18.87 7.63 7.43
N ASN A 336 -18.53 7.29 8.68
CA ASN A 336 -17.81 6.08 9.03
C ASN A 336 -18.80 4.92 9.24
N VAL A 337 -18.27 3.69 9.15
CA VAL A 337 -19.03 2.46 9.33
C VAL A 337 -18.31 1.59 10.33
N TRP A 338 -19.06 0.99 11.25
CA TRP A 338 -18.56 0.06 12.26
C TRP A 338 -19.32 -1.25 12.17
N TYR A 339 -18.63 -2.34 12.48
CA TYR A 339 -19.18 -3.68 12.51
C TYR A 339 -19.04 -4.25 13.92
N GLY A 340 -20.00 -5.06 14.35
CA GLY A 340 -19.99 -5.70 15.67
C GLY A 340 -21.20 -6.60 15.89
N GLN A 341 -21.18 -7.38 16.97
CA GLN A 341 -22.28 -8.24 17.37
C GLN A 341 -23.09 -7.55 18.47
N PHE A 342 -23.95 -6.60 18.08
CA PHE A 342 -24.65 -5.73 19.05
C PHE A 342 -25.89 -6.33 19.71
N ASP A 343 -26.19 -7.60 19.44
CA ASP A 343 -27.33 -8.32 20.00
C ASP A 343 -26.89 -9.72 20.43
N ALA A 344 -27.17 -10.04 21.68
CA ALA A 344 -26.70 -11.24 22.38
C ALA A 344 -27.30 -12.51 21.82
N ASP A 345 -28.52 -12.42 21.29
CA ASP A 345 -29.23 -13.54 20.70
C ASP A 345 -28.98 -13.65 19.18
N SER A 346 -28.16 -12.77 18.61
CA SER A 346 -27.81 -12.76 17.19
C SER A 346 -26.44 -13.35 16.96
N ASN A 347 -26.35 -14.40 16.15
CA ASN A 347 -25.08 -14.92 15.62
C ASN A 347 -24.61 -14.16 14.36
N THR A 348 -25.28 -13.07 14.01
CA THR A 348 -24.94 -12.28 12.82
C THR A 348 -24.25 -10.99 13.24
N VAL A 349 -23.12 -10.70 12.59
CA VAL A 349 -22.52 -9.37 12.61
C VAL A 349 -23.57 -8.38 12.14
N ALA A 350 -23.62 -7.20 12.74
CA ALA A 350 -24.39 -6.07 12.28
C ALA A 350 -23.45 -4.90 11.98
N MET A 351 -23.99 -3.89 11.34
CA MET A 351 -23.27 -2.73 10.87
C MET A 351 -23.97 -1.45 11.33
N ILE A 352 -23.21 -0.49 11.84
CA ILE A 352 -23.69 0.84 12.20
C ILE A 352 -23.08 1.84 11.22
N LYS A 353 -23.94 2.61 10.55
CA LYS A 353 -23.54 3.70 9.65
C LYS A 353 -23.72 5.04 10.34
N HIS A 354 -22.71 5.89 10.30
CA HIS A 354 -22.84 7.30 10.65
C HIS A 354 -23.20 8.12 9.42
N TRP A 355 -24.14 9.04 9.58
CA TRP A 355 -24.55 10.01 8.57
C TRP A 355 -24.42 11.41 9.15
N HIS A 356 -24.02 12.38 8.32
CA HIS A 356 -23.91 13.77 8.75
C HIS A 356 -24.44 14.73 7.68
N MET A 357 -25.01 15.86 8.08
CA MET A 357 -25.35 16.96 7.18
C MET A 357 -24.19 17.96 7.14
N ALA A 358 -23.74 18.33 5.94
CA ALA A 358 -22.69 19.34 5.78
C ALA A 358 -23.17 20.78 6.04
N ALA A 359 -24.48 21.02 5.96
CA ALA A 359 -25.09 22.34 6.18
C ALA A 359 -25.24 22.64 7.68
N SER A 360 -25.02 23.91 8.06
CA SER A 360 -25.24 24.40 9.44
C SER A 360 -26.74 24.54 9.75
N PRO A 361 -27.21 24.15 10.95
CA PRO A 361 -26.44 23.50 12.01
C PRO A 361 -26.08 22.06 11.65
N TRP A 362 -24.86 21.65 11.99
CA TRP A 362 -24.41 20.27 11.83
C TRP A 362 -25.39 19.31 12.51
N LYS A 363 -25.77 18.26 11.78
CA LYS A 363 -26.59 17.16 12.32
C LYS A 363 -25.88 15.85 12.05
N SER A 364 -25.94 14.95 13.02
CA SER A 364 -25.44 13.59 12.92
C SER A 364 -26.57 12.61 13.25
N LYS A 365 -26.56 11.45 12.59
CA LYS A 365 -27.39 10.31 12.97
C LYS A 365 -26.65 9.01 12.76
N LEU A 366 -27.07 7.98 13.49
CA LEU A 366 -26.58 6.61 13.37
C LEU A 366 -27.71 5.73 12.85
N GLU A 367 -27.37 4.76 12.02
CA GLU A 367 -28.32 3.79 11.49
C GLU A 367 -27.79 2.37 11.67
N LEU A 368 -28.65 1.48 12.17
CA LEU A 368 -28.34 0.06 12.29
C LEU A 368 -28.74 -0.69 11.01
N TRP A 369 -27.86 -1.58 10.58
CA TRP A 369 -28.01 -2.45 9.42
C TRP A 369 -27.67 -3.88 9.83
N THR A 370 -28.52 -4.83 9.47
CA THR A 370 -28.38 -6.23 9.88
C THR A 370 -28.27 -7.13 8.66
N PHE A 371 -27.48 -8.20 8.78
CA PHE A 371 -27.36 -9.22 7.75
C PHE A 371 -28.32 -10.38 8.07
N LYS A 372 -28.90 -11.02 7.05
CA LYS A 372 -29.62 -12.28 7.25
C LYS A 372 -28.62 -13.41 7.46
N SER A 373 -29.00 -14.42 8.25
CA SER A 373 -28.20 -15.65 8.42
C SER A 373 -27.87 -16.27 7.05
N GLY A 374 -26.60 -16.59 6.82
CA GLY A 374 -26.13 -17.18 5.55
C GLY A 374 -25.83 -16.20 4.40
N THR A 375 -25.83 -14.87 4.64
CA THR A 375 -25.09 -13.79 3.92
C THR A 375 -25.11 -13.71 2.38
N GLN A 376 -26.01 -14.42 1.71
CA GLN A 376 -26.28 -14.28 0.26
C GLN A 376 -27.02 -12.98 -0.10
N ASN A 377 -27.51 -12.22 0.88
CA ASN A 377 -28.34 -11.04 0.67
C ASN A 377 -27.67 -9.78 1.24
N ALA A 378 -27.95 -8.63 0.62
CA ALA A 378 -27.53 -7.32 1.09
C ALA A 378 -28.01 -7.03 2.53
N PRO A 379 -27.26 -6.24 3.32
CA PRO A 379 -27.70 -5.82 4.64
C PRO A 379 -29.01 -5.04 4.54
N THR A 380 -29.92 -5.26 5.50
CA THR A 380 -31.19 -4.55 5.58
C THR A 380 -31.14 -3.50 6.67
N ARG A 381 -31.59 -2.29 6.36
CA ARG A 381 -31.74 -1.22 7.35
C ARG A 381 -32.75 -1.60 8.42
N LYS A 382 -32.38 -1.44 9.68
CA LYS A 382 -33.31 -1.50 10.82
C LYS A 382 -33.69 -0.07 11.22
N ARG A 383 -35.00 0.19 11.29
CA ARG A 383 -35.49 1.44 11.88
C ARG A 383 -35.30 1.35 13.38
N THR A 384 -34.22 1.94 13.83
CA THR A 384 -33.92 2.15 15.24
C THR A 384 -33.74 3.64 15.43
N GLU A 385 -34.57 4.25 16.26
CA GLU A 385 -34.41 5.66 16.62
C GLU A 385 -33.27 5.76 17.63
N TRP A 386 -32.13 6.29 17.19
CA TRP A 386 -31.11 6.74 18.13
C TRP A 386 -31.61 8.02 18.83
N PRO A 387 -31.29 8.21 20.12
CA PRO A 387 -31.48 9.49 20.78
C PRO A 387 -31.00 10.64 19.89
N SER A 388 -31.84 11.67 19.75
CA SER A 388 -31.61 12.85 18.91
C SER A 388 -30.47 13.76 19.38
N GLU A 389 -29.68 13.32 20.35
CA GLU A 389 -28.71 14.13 21.10
C GLU A 389 -27.38 14.34 20.37
N PHE A 390 -27.12 13.65 19.24
CA PHE A 390 -25.89 13.84 18.47
C PHE A 390 -25.88 15.18 17.69
N LYS A 391 -25.54 16.26 18.39
CA LYS A 391 -25.28 17.58 17.76
C LYS A 391 -24.00 17.60 16.96
N LEU A 392 -23.01 16.79 17.34
CA LEU A 392 -21.70 16.72 16.70
C LEU A 392 -21.35 15.28 16.32
N PRO A 393 -20.61 15.07 15.22
CA PRO A 393 -20.19 13.75 14.81
C PRO A 393 -19.27 13.12 15.87
N PRO A 394 -19.43 11.83 16.18
CA PRO A 394 -18.56 11.17 17.13
C PRO A 394 -17.14 11.18 16.61
N TYR A 395 -16.20 11.59 17.46
CA TYR A 395 -14.79 11.59 17.09
C TYR A 395 -14.10 10.25 17.35
N THR A 396 -14.70 9.44 18.22
CA THR A 396 -14.35 8.05 18.50
C THR A 396 -15.63 7.23 18.52
N ALA A 397 -15.59 6.05 17.95
CA ALA A 397 -16.64 5.06 18.08
C ALA A 397 -16.06 3.65 17.93
N PHE A 398 -16.57 2.72 18.72
CA PHE A 398 -16.09 1.34 18.79
C PHE A 398 -17.14 0.43 19.44
N SER A 399 -16.85 -0.86 19.46
CA SER A 399 -17.74 -1.92 19.94
C SER A 399 -16.97 -2.78 20.94
N LEU A 400 -17.57 -3.06 22.09
CA LEU A 400 -17.03 -3.98 23.09
C LEU A 400 -18.15 -4.49 24.03
N PRO A 401 -18.06 -5.70 24.57
CA PRO A 401 -18.81 -6.02 25.79
C PRO A 401 -18.32 -5.09 26.88
N ILE A 402 -19.20 -4.46 27.67
CA ILE A 402 -18.78 -3.54 28.73
C ILE A 402 -18.62 -4.33 30.02
N GLU A 403 -19.61 -5.13 30.35
CA GLU A 403 -19.60 -6.02 31.50
C GLU A 403 -19.09 -7.39 31.06
N GLY A 404 -18.31 -8.07 31.91
CA GLY A 404 -17.70 -9.36 31.57
C GLY A 404 -18.71 -10.51 31.31
N LYS A 405 -20.00 -10.29 31.58
CA LYS A 405 -21.09 -11.22 31.30
C LYS A 405 -21.97 -10.80 30.12
N ASP A 406 -21.66 -9.67 29.48
CA ASP A 406 -22.41 -9.23 28.31
C ASP A 406 -22.20 -10.23 27.17
N SER A 407 -23.29 -10.79 26.68
CA SER A 407 -23.31 -11.68 25.52
C SER A 407 -23.31 -10.93 24.19
N SER A 408 -23.25 -9.60 24.22
CA SER A 408 -23.23 -8.71 23.06
C SER A 408 -22.32 -7.51 23.25
N ASP A 409 -21.89 -6.94 22.13
CA ASP A 409 -21.17 -5.68 22.13
C ASP A 409 -22.11 -4.51 22.48
N THR A 410 -21.63 -3.64 23.37
CA THR A 410 -22.12 -2.26 23.45
C THR A 410 -21.41 -1.41 22.40
N PHE A 411 -22.17 -0.70 21.58
CA PHE A 411 -21.63 0.34 20.71
C PHE A 411 -21.41 1.62 21.51
N VAL A 412 -20.16 2.05 21.60
CA VAL A 412 -19.74 3.22 22.37
C VAL A 412 -19.29 4.31 21.42
N THR A 413 -19.80 5.51 21.62
CA THR A 413 -19.34 6.70 20.89
C THR A 413 -18.95 7.81 21.86
N SER A 414 -17.99 8.64 21.46
CA SER A 414 -17.73 9.90 22.16
C SER A 414 -17.70 11.09 21.21
N ALA A 415 -18.28 12.19 21.66
CA ALA A 415 -18.35 13.47 20.96
C ALA A 415 -18.07 14.62 21.92
N LEU A 416 -17.67 15.77 21.40
CA LEU A 416 -17.56 16.98 22.21
C LEU A 416 -18.96 17.60 22.33
N ASP A 417 -19.45 17.81 23.54
CA ASP A 417 -20.68 18.54 23.80
C ASP A 417 -20.35 20.00 24.09
N THR A 418 -20.62 20.85 23.11
CA THR A 418 -20.40 22.30 23.18
C THR A 418 -21.63 23.05 23.73
N SER A 419 -22.71 22.34 24.09
CA SER A 419 -23.88 22.96 24.72
C SER A 419 -23.73 23.15 26.22
N VAL A 420 -22.67 22.56 26.81
CA VAL A 420 -22.22 22.81 28.18
C VAL A 420 -20.96 23.67 28.17
N SER A 421 -20.77 24.51 29.21
CA SER A 421 -19.59 25.36 29.38
C SER A 421 -18.90 25.05 30.72
N PRO A 422 -17.61 24.66 30.75
CA PRO A 422 -16.77 24.38 29.56
C PRO A 422 -17.29 23.18 28.78
N ALA A 423 -16.92 23.08 27.50
CA ALA A 423 -17.28 21.93 26.66
C ALA A 423 -16.78 20.63 27.30
N LYS A 424 -17.60 19.57 27.24
CA LYS A 424 -17.30 18.27 27.87
C LYS A 424 -17.33 17.15 26.84
N THR A 425 -16.69 16.03 27.11
CA THR A 425 -16.85 14.84 26.28
C THR A 425 -18.12 14.12 26.69
N LEU A 426 -19.06 14.00 25.75
CA LEU A 426 -20.26 13.19 25.91
C LEU A 426 -19.96 11.78 25.41
N TRP A 427 -20.13 10.80 26.29
CA TRP A 427 -20.10 9.38 25.96
C TRP A 427 -21.53 8.87 25.80
N THR A 428 -21.75 8.05 24.77
CA THR A 428 -23.03 7.39 24.53
C THR A 428 -22.79 5.89 24.41
N PHE A 429 -23.53 5.12 25.19
CA PHE A 429 -23.51 3.65 25.20
C PHE A 429 -24.81 3.16 24.58
N SER A 430 -24.72 2.28 23.60
CA SER A 430 -25.86 1.80 22.81
C SER A 430 -25.86 0.27 22.79
N THR A 431 -26.90 -0.34 23.35
CA THR A 431 -27.11 -1.80 23.35
C THR A 431 -28.46 -2.14 22.74
N TRP A 432 -28.56 -3.31 22.11
CA TRP A 432 -29.81 -3.76 21.51
C TRP A 432 -30.38 -4.96 22.25
N LYS A 433 -31.71 -5.00 22.34
CA LYS A 433 -32.43 -6.19 22.78
C LYS A 433 -32.62 -7.16 21.61
N ARG A 434 -32.92 -8.41 21.96
CA ARG A 434 -33.20 -9.55 21.08
C ARG A 434 -33.82 -9.16 19.72
N GLY A 435 -33.18 -9.62 18.65
CA GLY A 435 -33.56 -9.38 17.27
C GLY A 435 -33.34 -7.94 16.79
N TYR A 436 -32.48 -7.17 17.46
CA TYR A 436 -32.33 -5.72 17.26
C TYR A 436 -33.65 -4.94 17.37
N SER A 437 -34.57 -5.41 18.22
CA SER A 437 -35.96 -4.91 18.30
C SER A 437 -36.09 -3.56 18.98
N SER A 438 -35.21 -3.26 19.95
CA SER A 438 -35.18 -1.99 20.65
C SER A 438 -33.76 -1.63 21.03
N LEU A 439 -33.42 -0.35 20.90
CA LEU A 439 -32.17 0.23 21.36
C LEU A 439 -32.33 0.77 22.77
N VAL A 440 -31.38 0.46 23.63
CA VAL A 440 -31.20 1.06 24.95
C VAL A 440 -29.98 1.95 24.86
N CYS A 441 -30.16 3.22 25.18
CA CYS A 441 -29.06 4.19 25.23
C CYS A 441 -28.92 4.79 26.61
N SER A 442 -27.68 4.99 27.02
CA SER A 442 -27.30 5.80 28.17
C SER A 442 -26.19 6.76 27.78
N THR A 443 -26.11 7.88 28.48
CA THR A 443 -25.08 8.90 28.24
C THR A 443 -24.42 9.32 29.54
N CYS A 444 -23.16 9.74 29.46
CA CYS A 444 -22.49 10.40 30.58
C CYS A 444 -21.50 11.46 30.08
N HIS A 445 -21.37 12.55 30.81
CA HIS A 445 -20.37 13.59 30.54
C HIS A 445 -19.09 13.32 31.31
N GLU A 446 -17.97 13.40 30.61
CA GLU A 446 -16.62 13.46 31.17
C GLU A 446 -16.12 14.91 31.11
N SER A 447 -15.46 15.38 32.17
CA SER A 447 -14.92 16.75 32.25
C SER A 447 -13.79 17.06 31.25
N LEU A 448 -13.42 16.11 30.39
CA LEU A 448 -12.40 16.30 29.36
C LEU A 448 -12.98 17.05 28.16
N SER A 449 -12.37 18.17 27.79
CA SER A 449 -12.71 18.98 26.61
C SER A 449 -11.83 18.69 25.38
N GLU A 450 -10.79 17.86 25.55
CA GLU A 450 -9.81 17.56 24.51
C GLU A 450 -10.19 16.31 23.72
N ARG A 451 -10.03 16.36 22.40
CA ARG A 451 -10.28 15.23 21.50
C ARG A 451 -9.05 14.32 21.44
N ALA A 452 -9.24 13.05 21.79
CA ALA A 452 -8.20 12.05 21.57
C ALA A 452 -7.95 11.77 20.09
N GLN A 453 -6.69 11.48 19.74
CA GLN A 453 -6.30 11.14 18.38
C GLN A 453 -6.54 9.66 18.09
N LYS A 454 -6.48 8.79 19.11
CA LYS A 454 -6.76 7.36 18.97
C LYS A 454 -7.42 6.80 20.23
N THR A 455 -8.32 5.85 20.02
CA THR A 455 -8.87 5.01 21.08
C THR A 455 -8.64 3.55 20.69
N ILE A 456 -8.15 2.77 21.64
CA ILE A 456 -7.83 1.35 21.50
C ILE A 456 -8.69 0.62 22.50
N VAL A 457 -9.31 -0.44 22.00
CA VAL A 457 -10.24 -1.27 22.76
C VAL A 457 -9.70 -2.67 22.68
N LYS A 458 -9.55 -3.31 23.84
CA LYS A 458 -9.22 -4.73 23.89
C LYS A 458 -10.19 -5.41 24.84
N CYS A 459 -10.89 -6.39 24.29
CA CYS A 459 -11.73 -7.30 25.05
C CYS A 459 -10.79 -8.19 25.89
N GLY A 460 -10.97 -8.18 27.22
CA GLY A 460 -10.13 -8.97 28.12
C GLY A 460 -10.29 -10.47 27.86
N THR A 461 -9.20 -11.21 27.68
CA THR A 461 -9.22 -12.67 27.44
C THR A 461 -9.14 -13.49 28.73
N THR A 462 -8.95 -12.86 29.90
CA THR A 462 -8.65 -13.56 31.15
C THR A 462 -9.41 -12.98 32.37
N SER A 463 -10.58 -13.55 32.61
CA SER A 463 -11.25 -13.83 33.90
C SER A 463 -11.37 -12.81 35.07
N SER A 464 -10.79 -11.60 35.10
CA SER A 464 -11.00 -10.73 36.28
C SER A 464 -10.88 -9.22 36.13
N THR A 465 -10.38 -8.69 35.01
CA THR A 465 -10.24 -7.24 34.85
C THR A 465 -11.21 -6.75 33.77
N GLY A 466 -12.13 -5.87 34.15
CA GLY A 466 -13.17 -5.33 33.26
C GLY A 466 -12.59 -4.72 31.98
N ASN A 467 -13.42 -4.58 30.94
CA ASN A 467 -12.99 -4.10 29.65
C ASN A 467 -12.34 -2.71 29.76
N ARG A 468 -11.08 -2.63 29.35
CA ARG A 468 -10.28 -1.40 29.44
C ARG A 468 -10.23 -0.72 28.08
N VAL A 469 -10.36 0.59 28.11
CA VAL A 469 -10.22 1.43 26.91
C VAL A 469 -9.04 2.34 27.10
N ILE A 470 -8.12 2.32 26.14
CA ILE A 470 -6.99 3.24 26.13
C ILE A 470 -7.27 4.37 25.17
N ARG A 471 -7.05 5.58 25.66
CA ARG A 471 -7.22 6.80 24.90
C ARG A 471 -5.88 7.51 24.82
N LEU A 472 -5.47 7.81 23.59
CA LEU A 472 -4.16 8.38 23.29
C LEU A 472 -4.30 9.80 22.78
N PHE A 473 -3.47 10.67 23.35
CA PHE A 473 -3.30 12.04 22.90
C PHE A 473 -1.88 12.28 22.43
N TYR A 474 -1.72 12.71 21.18
CA TYR A 474 -0.42 12.90 20.57
C TYR A 474 -0.49 13.79 19.31
N GLY A 475 0.68 14.19 18.82
CA GLY A 475 0.83 14.95 17.58
C GLY A 475 0.41 16.42 17.73
N GLU A 476 0.30 17.13 16.60
CA GLU A 476 0.07 18.59 16.58
C GLU A 476 -1.27 19.02 17.19
N LYS A 477 -2.24 18.10 17.25
CA LYS A 477 -3.57 18.35 17.83
C LYS A 477 -3.62 18.18 19.33
N TYR A 478 -2.56 17.63 19.92
CA TYR A 478 -2.44 17.55 21.36
C TYR A 478 -1.87 18.86 21.90
N SER A 479 -2.49 19.38 22.96
CA SER A 479 -2.14 20.69 23.56
C SER A 479 -0.67 20.82 23.97
N LYS A 480 0.01 19.69 24.24
CA LYS A 480 1.44 19.63 24.54
C LYS A 480 2.21 18.97 23.40
N SER A 481 2.70 19.79 22.46
CA SER A 481 3.56 19.31 21.38
C SER A 481 4.79 18.57 21.93
N GLY A 482 5.17 17.47 21.28
CA GLY A 482 6.29 16.64 21.73
C GLY A 482 5.98 15.78 22.96
N TYR A 483 4.72 15.50 23.24
CA TYR A 483 4.30 14.55 24.29
C TYR A 483 3.29 13.54 23.76
N VAL A 484 3.24 12.38 24.41
CA VAL A 484 2.15 11.41 24.31
C VAL A 484 1.53 11.25 25.68
N ARG A 485 0.22 11.48 25.76
CA ARG A 485 -0.58 11.16 26.93
C ARG A 485 -1.41 9.90 26.69
N ILE A 486 -1.43 9.03 27.69
CA ILE A 486 -2.09 7.74 27.69
C ILE A 486 -3.03 7.71 28.88
N ASP A 487 -4.32 7.74 28.58
CA ASP A 487 -5.38 7.54 29.56
C ASP A 487 -5.84 6.08 29.51
N VAL A 488 -5.90 5.42 30.67
CA VAL A 488 -6.57 4.13 30.84
C VAL A 488 -7.93 4.37 31.44
N LEU A 489 -8.97 4.00 30.70
CA LEU A 489 -10.36 4.21 31.06
C LEU A 489 -10.98 2.90 31.52
N GLN A 490 -11.76 2.97 32.60
CA GLN A 490 -12.77 2.00 32.96
C GLN A 490 -14.12 2.50 32.44
N LEU A 491 -14.78 1.67 31.64
CA LEU A 491 -16.13 1.95 31.20
C LEU A 491 -17.13 1.17 32.05
N SER A 492 -18.25 1.81 32.36
CA SER A 492 -19.51 1.14 32.69
C SER A 492 -20.59 1.67 31.75
N THR A 493 -21.74 1.01 31.72
CA THR A 493 -22.90 1.48 30.95
C THR A 493 -23.39 2.87 31.37
N MET A 494 -22.94 3.40 32.52
CA MET A 494 -23.39 4.69 33.05
C MET A 494 -22.25 5.68 33.36
N SER A 495 -20.99 5.28 33.19
CA SER A 495 -19.85 6.13 33.56
C SER A 495 -18.58 5.80 32.78
N VAL A 496 -17.74 6.83 32.64
CA VAL A 496 -16.36 6.70 32.18
C VAL A 496 -15.45 7.23 33.28
N THR A 497 -14.57 6.38 33.79
CA THR A 497 -13.60 6.74 34.82
C THR A 497 -12.20 6.59 34.27
N THR A 498 -11.42 7.68 34.29
CA THR A 498 -9.98 7.62 34.01
C THR A 498 -9.26 7.03 35.21
N ILE A 499 -8.81 5.78 35.10
CA ILE A 499 -8.12 5.06 36.17
C ILE A 499 -6.68 5.56 36.32
N SER A 500 -6.02 5.79 35.19
CA SER A 500 -4.70 6.41 35.16
C SER A 500 -4.54 7.30 33.92
N SER A 501 -3.69 8.31 34.07
CA SER A 501 -3.28 9.21 33.02
C SER A 501 -1.77 9.37 33.14
N SER A 502 -1.04 8.84 32.17
CA SER A 502 0.43 8.94 32.10
C SER A 502 0.83 9.80 30.92
N GLU A 503 1.81 10.68 31.09
CA GLU A 503 2.30 11.58 30.04
C GLU A 503 3.80 11.38 29.86
N PHE A 504 4.21 11.16 28.61
CA PHE A 504 5.58 10.84 28.24
C PHE A 504 6.09 11.85 27.24
N LYS A 505 7.32 12.33 27.44
CA LYS A 505 7.97 13.20 26.45
C LYS A 505 8.28 12.39 25.19
N ALA A 506 7.73 12.81 24.06
CA ALA A 506 8.06 12.30 22.74
C ALA A 506 9.42 12.84 22.32
N THR A 507 10.49 12.14 22.69
CA THR A 507 11.86 12.47 22.26
C THR A 507 12.15 12.03 20.83
N TRP A 508 11.16 11.48 20.12
CA TRP A 508 11.26 11.08 18.73
C TRP A 508 10.67 12.16 17.81
N SER A 509 11.29 12.33 16.64
CA SER A 509 11.02 13.42 15.70
C SER A 509 9.92 13.09 14.70
N GLY A 510 8.84 12.44 15.12
CA GLY A 510 7.82 11.93 14.19
C GLY A 510 6.41 12.44 14.44
N GLN A 511 5.78 12.94 13.38
CA GLN A 511 4.38 13.37 13.40
C GLN A 511 3.40 12.25 12.98
N ASN A 512 3.88 11.23 12.29
CA ASN A 512 3.03 10.21 11.67
C ASN A 512 2.97 8.93 12.51
N TYR A 513 1.97 8.85 13.39
CA TYR A 513 1.63 7.64 14.14
C TYR A 513 0.85 6.69 13.22
N LEU A 514 1.49 5.59 12.82
CA LEU A 514 1.00 4.71 11.77
C LEU A 514 0.01 3.67 12.30
N THR A 515 0.28 3.12 13.48
CA THR A 515 -0.62 2.17 14.15
C THR A 515 -0.39 2.14 15.65
N TRP A 516 -1.41 1.68 16.37
CA TRP A 516 -1.36 1.36 17.78
C TRP A 516 -2.16 0.09 18.06
N PHE A 517 -1.65 -0.78 18.94
CA PHE A 517 -2.33 -2.01 19.36
C PHE A 517 -1.87 -2.47 20.74
N HIS A 518 -2.58 -3.47 21.30
CA HIS A 518 -2.21 -4.12 22.56
C HIS A 518 -1.84 -5.58 22.31
N SER A 519 -0.68 -5.99 22.81
CA SER A 519 -0.24 -7.38 22.81
C SER A 519 0.58 -7.66 24.05
N ASP A 520 0.58 -8.89 24.54
CA ASP A 520 1.61 -9.37 25.45
C ASP A 520 2.88 -9.62 24.61
N VAL A 521 3.77 -8.64 24.56
CA VAL A 521 4.94 -8.66 23.67
C VAL A 521 6.09 -9.40 24.33
N ASP A 522 6.24 -9.27 25.65
CA ASP A 522 7.31 -9.88 26.41
C ASP A 522 6.93 -11.21 27.10
N ALA A 523 5.70 -11.68 26.89
CA ALA A 523 5.16 -12.95 27.40
C ALA A 523 5.07 -12.98 28.94
N ASP A 524 4.86 -11.84 29.58
CA ASP A 524 4.70 -11.73 31.04
C ASP A 524 3.25 -11.91 31.52
N GLY A 525 2.32 -12.18 30.59
CA GLY A 525 0.90 -12.34 30.85
C GLY A 525 0.12 -11.02 30.93
N LYS A 526 0.79 -9.88 30.75
CA LYS A 526 0.18 -8.55 30.73
C LYS A 526 0.21 -7.97 29.33
N LEU A 527 -0.67 -7.01 29.10
CA LEU A 527 -0.82 -6.40 27.78
C LEU A 527 0.01 -5.11 27.69
N ASP A 528 1.03 -5.14 26.83
CA ASP A 528 1.78 -3.96 26.44
C ASP A 528 1.01 -3.14 25.40
N LEU A 529 1.21 -1.82 25.45
CA LEU A 529 0.76 -0.91 24.41
C LEU A 529 1.90 -0.67 23.43
N VAL A 530 1.65 -0.93 22.15
CA VAL A 530 2.66 -0.80 21.08
C VAL A 530 2.19 0.20 20.05
N GLY A 531 3.08 1.11 19.67
CA GLY A 531 2.87 2.09 18.61
C GLY A 531 4.01 2.08 17.59
N LEU A 532 3.68 2.19 16.30
CA LEU A 532 4.67 2.44 15.25
C LEU A 532 4.59 3.91 14.84
N VAL A 533 5.71 4.60 14.90
CA VAL A 533 5.84 6.01 14.54
C VAL A 533 6.86 6.17 13.42
N ALA A 534 6.51 6.94 12.40
CA ALA A 534 7.44 7.43 11.40
C ALA A 534 7.94 8.83 11.81
N ALA A 535 9.26 8.97 11.88
CA ALA A 535 9.95 10.24 12.04
C ALA A 535 9.89 11.08 10.76
N ASP A 536 10.13 12.39 10.89
CA ASP A 536 10.16 13.34 9.78
C ASP A 536 11.28 13.03 8.76
N ASP A 537 12.33 12.32 9.20
CA ASP A 537 13.41 11.81 8.34
C ASP A 537 13.08 10.46 7.69
N GLY A 538 11.86 9.95 7.86
CA GLY A 538 11.40 8.65 7.37
C GLY A 538 11.84 7.45 8.21
N SER A 539 12.63 7.65 9.27
CA SER A 539 13.01 6.55 10.15
C SER A 539 11.81 6.01 10.94
N LEU A 540 11.79 4.70 11.17
CA LEU A 540 10.71 4.03 11.89
C LEU A 540 11.14 3.78 13.33
N THR A 541 10.23 4.09 14.25
CA THR A 541 10.43 3.84 15.68
C THR A 541 9.22 3.09 16.22
N VAL A 542 9.46 1.96 16.87
CA VAL A 542 8.43 1.28 17.65
C VAL A 542 8.55 1.73 19.10
N LEU A 543 7.42 2.13 19.67
CA LEU A 543 7.25 2.48 21.07
C LEU A 543 6.50 1.34 21.74
N ALA A 544 7.10 0.72 22.75
CA ALA A 544 6.44 -0.33 23.53
C ALA A 544 6.37 0.11 24.99
N PHE A 545 5.16 0.20 25.51
CA PHE A 545 4.85 0.65 26.85
C PHE A 545 4.44 -0.56 27.69
N LYS A 546 5.28 -0.91 28.66
CA LYS A 546 4.98 -1.95 29.65
C LYS A 546 3.91 -1.42 30.62
N PRO A 547 2.87 -2.18 30.96
CA PRO A 547 1.99 -1.80 32.07
C PRO A 547 2.78 -1.87 33.38
N LYS A 548 2.48 -0.96 34.31
CA LYS A 548 3.07 -0.99 35.66
C LYS A 548 2.66 -2.28 36.41
N PRO A 549 3.34 -2.64 37.53
CA PRO A 549 3.00 -3.83 38.32
C PRO A 549 1.51 -3.93 38.65
N ASP A 550 0.92 -2.79 39.05
CA ASP A 550 -0.51 -2.57 39.05
C ASP A 550 -0.93 -1.98 37.69
N GLU A 551 -1.58 -2.79 36.85
CA GLU A 551 -2.01 -2.36 35.52
C GLU A 551 -3.01 -1.19 35.55
N PHE A 552 -3.66 -0.95 36.68
CA PHE A 552 -4.54 0.21 36.88
C PHE A 552 -3.76 1.52 37.02
N SER A 553 -2.49 1.45 37.43
CA SER A 553 -1.63 2.61 37.64
C SER A 553 -1.00 3.17 36.34
N GLY A 554 -1.34 2.59 35.19
CA GLY A 554 -0.95 3.05 33.86
C GLY A 554 0.28 2.34 33.32
N PHE A 555 1.06 3.07 32.52
CA PHE A 555 2.20 2.53 31.80
C PHE A 555 3.52 3.07 32.33
N GLU A 556 4.57 2.29 32.17
CA GLU A 556 5.96 2.70 32.35
C GLU A 556 6.44 3.54 31.15
N SER A 557 7.59 4.18 31.29
CA SER A 557 8.24 4.88 30.17
C SER A 557 8.45 3.92 28.99
N PRO A 558 8.25 4.37 27.74
CA PRO A 558 8.33 3.48 26.59
C PRO A 558 9.75 2.98 26.38
N ILE A 559 9.86 1.70 26.00
CA ILE A 559 11.05 1.18 25.35
C ILE A 559 11.01 1.63 23.89
N ILE A 560 12.02 2.41 23.49
CA ILE A 560 12.12 3.02 22.17
C ILE A 560 13.01 2.14 21.28
N SER A 561 12.38 1.50 20.29
CA SER A 561 13.07 0.69 19.30
C SER A 561 13.20 1.45 17.99
N ARG A 562 14.35 2.10 17.78
CA ARG A 562 14.69 2.61 16.44
C ARG A 562 14.89 1.41 15.53
N ILE A 563 14.01 1.28 14.54
CA ILE A 563 14.07 0.20 13.57
C ILE A 563 15.25 0.49 12.67
N THR A 564 16.29 -0.30 12.88
CA THR A 564 17.50 -0.32 12.07
C THR A 564 17.60 -1.69 11.43
N SER A 565 18.33 -1.76 10.33
CA SER A 565 18.59 -2.99 9.62
C SER A 565 20.10 -3.19 9.54
N ASP A 566 20.57 -4.35 10.03
CA ASP A 566 21.94 -4.80 9.83
C ASP A 566 22.25 -5.04 8.35
N LYS A 567 21.20 -5.18 7.52
CA LYS A 567 21.29 -5.29 6.05
C LYS A 567 21.37 -3.92 5.35
N GLY A 568 21.53 -2.84 6.11
CA GLY A 568 21.80 -1.49 5.63
C GLY A 568 20.59 -0.55 5.69
N THR A 569 20.88 0.75 5.58
CA THR A 569 19.91 1.87 5.64
C THR A 569 18.81 1.81 4.58
N LEU A 570 19.00 1.01 3.53
CA LEU A 570 18.04 0.85 2.45
C LEU A 570 16.76 0.15 2.86
N LEU A 571 16.81 -0.74 3.86
CA LEU A 571 15.59 -1.34 4.41
C LEU A 571 14.86 -0.37 5.36
N THR A 572 15.34 0.85 5.54
CA THR A 572 14.68 1.88 6.35
C THR A 572 14.84 3.23 5.66
N ALA A 573 14.95 3.22 4.34
CA ALA A 573 15.29 4.42 3.61
C ALA A 573 14.13 5.41 3.64
N PRO A 574 14.43 6.73 3.64
CA PRO A 574 13.39 7.75 3.68
C PRO A 574 12.39 7.69 2.52
N PHE A 575 12.78 7.11 1.38
CA PHE A 575 11.88 6.90 0.23
C PHE A 575 10.87 5.77 0.42
N MET A 576 11.06 4.91 1.43
CA MET A 576 10.13 3.83 1.75
C MET A 576 9.00 4.37 2.63
N GLU A 577 8.09 5.12 2.02
CA GLU A 577 7.03 5.82 2.75
C GLU A 577 6.01 4.82 3.32
N PRO A 578 5.81 4.76 4.65
CA PRO A 578 4.83 3.87 5.23
C PRO A 578 3.41 4.25 4.78
N ILE A 579 2.68 3.30 4.21
CA ILE A 579 1.31 3.53 3.75
C ILE A 579 0.31 3.09 4.82
N SER A 580 0.50 1.91 5.39
CA SER A 580 -0.39 1.35 6.39
C SER A 580 0.38 0.41 7.32
N ALA A 581 -0.03 0.36 8.58
CA ALA A 581 0.48 -0.60 9.53
C ALA A 581 -0.67 -1.22 10.31
N ARG A 582 -0.55 -2.52 10.61
CA ARG A 582 -1.52 -3.30 11.37
C ARG A 582 -0.80 -4.26 12.30
N GLN A 583 -1.45 -4.60 13.42
CA GLN A 583 -1.03 -5.69 14.27
C GLN A 583 -1.02 -6.99 13.46
N ALA A 584 0.02 -7.79 13.65
CA ALA A 584 0.27 -9.02 12.94
C ALA A 584 0.58 -10.15 13.91
N ALA A 585 -0.06 -11.30 13.72
CA ALA A 585 0.40 -12.52 14.35
C ALA A 585 1.60 -13.10 13.61
N TYR A 586 2.56 -13.62 14.36
CA TYR A 586 3.83 -14.10 13.83
C TYR A 586 4.35 -15.25 14.70
N ARG A 587 5.19 -16.13 14.14
CA ARG A 587 5.82 -17.25 14.83
C ARG A 587 7.33 -17.00 14.88
N PHE A 588 8.00 -17.44 15.94
CA PHE A 588 9.47 -17.40 15.95
C PHE A 588 10.04 -18.63 15.25
N PRO A 589 11.15 -18.53 14.50
CA PRO A 589 11.77 -19.70 13.90
C PRO A 589 12.13 -20.68 15.01
N ASN A 590 11.77 -21.95 14.83
CA ASN A 590 11.92 -23.05 15.81
C ASN A 590 10.95 -23.06 17.00
N PHE A 591 9.92 -22.21 17.01
CA PHE A 591 8.87 -22.25 18.03
C PHE A 591 7.54 -22.62 17.38
N THR A 592 6.74 -23.44 18.07
CA THR A 592 5.39 -23.82 17.60
C THR A 592 4.34 -22.77 17.95
N TYR A 593 4.63 -21.90 18.92
CA TYR A 593 3.72 -20.89 19.43
C TYR A 593 3.68 -19.64 18.53
N GLN A 594 2.48 -19.09 18.39
CA GLN A 594 2.18 -17.84 17.67
C GLN A 594 2.05 -16.69 18.67
N VAL A 595 2.66 -15.56 18.35
CA VAL A 595 2.57 -14.31 19.13
C VAL A 595 1.87 -13.24 18.31
N ASP A 596 0.92 -12.53 18.92
CA ASP A 596 0.15 -11.45 18.29
C ASP A 596 0.84 -10.07 18.43
N SER A 597 2.18 -10.04 18.50
CA SER A 597 2.97 -8.83 18.77
C SER A 597 3.70 -8.27 17.54
N GLY A 598 3.43 -8.79 16.35
CA GLY A 598 4.04 -8.31 15.11
C GLY A 598 3.40 -7.01 14.60
N ILE A 599 4.12 -6.29 13.75
CA ILE A 599 3.60 -5.14 13.00
C ILE A 599 3.82 -5.40 11.53
N LEU A 600 2.74 -5.66 10.79
CA LEU A 600 2.80 -5.76 9.34
C LEU A 600 2.57 -4.37 8.76
N MET A 601 3.61 -3.84 8.12
CA MET A 601 3.63 -2.51 7.52
C MET A 601 3.69 -2.63 6.00
N ALA A 602 2.70 -2.08 5.31
CA ALA A 602 2.78 -1.80 3.88
C ALA A 602 3.50 -0.45 3.67
N PHE A 603 4.39 -0.39 2.69
CA PHE A 603 5.14 0.82 2.35
C PHE A 603 5.19 1.03 0.84
N ASP A 604 5.32 2.30 0.44
CA ASP A 604 5.59 2.71 -0.93
C ASP A 604 7.09 2.64 -1.16
N ASN A 605 7.51 1.95 -2.21
CA ASN A 605 8.86 1.91 -2.70
C ASN A 605 8.86 2.33 -4.18
N TYR A 606 8.93 3.64 -4.42
CA TYR A 606 8.95 4.23 -5.76
C TYR A 606 7.75 3.91 -6.63
N GLY A 607 6.56 4.03 -6.05
CA GLY A 607 5.34 3.67 -6.74
C GLY A 607 5.04 2.18 -6.65
N VAL A 608 5.88 1.35 -6.02
CA VAL A 608 5.65 -0.10 -5.86
C VAL A 608 5.39 -0.43 -4.41
N MET A 609 4.32 -1.16 -4.14
CA MET A 609 3.99 -1.58 -2.79
C MET A 609 4.95 -2.67 -2.30
N GLY A 610 5.54 -2.45 -1.13
CA GLY A 610 6.26 -3.45 -0.35
C GLY A 610 5.55 -3.74 0.97
N MET A 611 5.90 -4.86 1.60
CA MET A 611 5.42 -5.23 2.94
C MET A 611 6.59 -5.58 3.84
N ARG A 612 6.54 -5.20 5.11
CA ARG A 612 7.55 -5.47 6.11
C ARG A 612 6.90 -5.95 7.39
N LEU A 613 7.45 -7.01 7.98
CA LEU A 613 7.14 -7.42 9.34
C LEU A 613 8.17 -6.80 10.28
N LEU A 614 7.69 -6.02 11.25
CA LEU A 614 8.45 -5.68 12.45
C LEU A 614 8.01 -6.62 13.56
N ARG A 615 8.93 -7.11 14.37
CA ARG A 615 8.66 -8.09 15.43
C ARG A 615 9.51 -7.81 16.66
N SER A 616 9.13 -8.41 17.79
CA SER A 616 10.01 -8.42 18.96
C SER A 616 11.31 -9.18 18.67
N LYS A 617 12.43 -8.72 19.22
CA LYS A 617 13.76 -9.35 19.05
C LYS A 617 13.83 -10.74 19.69
N SER A 618 13.03 -10.99 20.70
CA SER A 618 12.96 -12.27 21.43
C SER A 618 11.50 -12.62 21.70
N TYR A 619 11.21 -13.92 21.71
CA TYR A 619 9.87 -14.43 22.03
C TYR A 619 9.49 -14.24 23.50
N ASN A 620 10.48 -14.04 24.36
CA ASN A 620 10.30 -13.85 25.80
C ASN A 620 11.21 -12.72 26.28
N GLY A 621 10.65 -11.82 27.09
CA GLY A 621 11.39 -10.88 27.92
C GLY A 621 11.95 -9.64 27.22
N THR A 622 11.47 -9.28 26.01
CA THR A 622 11.87 -8.01 25.40
C THR A 622 10.73 -7.27 24.73
N LEU A 623 10.70 -5.97 24.96
CA LEU A 623 9.87 -5.00 24.24
C LEU A 623 10.64 -4.32 23.09
N SER A 624 11.84 -4.80 22.78
CA SER A 624 12.64 -4.29 21.67
C SER A 624 12.20 -4.88 20.35
N TYR A 625 12.02 -4.05 19.32
CA TYR A 625 11.61 -4.48 17.98
C TYR A 625 12.77 -4.45 16.97
N GLU A 626 12.65 -5.28 15.95
CA GLU A 626 13.53 -5.34 14.78
C GLU A 626 12.75 -5.66 13.50
N VAL A 627 13.43 -5.59 12.35
CA VAL A 627 12.89 -6.08 11.08
C VAL A 627 12.90 -7.60 11.10
N GLY A 628 11.72 -8.22 11.15
CA GLY A 628 11.55 -9.67 11.06
C GLY A 628 11.61 -10.19 9.62
N GLY A 629 11.17 -9.39 8.65
CA GLY A 629 11.24 -9.75 7.24
C GLY A 629 10.66 -8.67 6.34
N GLN A 630 10.98 -8.74 5.04
CA GLN A 630 10.50 -7.77 4.07
C GLN A 630 10.24 -8.41 2.70
N LEU A 631 9.12 -8.05 2.09
CA LEU A 631 8.82 -8.26 0.67
C LEU A 631 9.02 -6.92 -0.05
N PRO A 632 10.12 -6.73 -0.80
CA PRO A 632 10.47 -5.45 -1.42
C PRO A 632 9.54 -5.05 -2.56
N ALA A 633 8.78 -6.01 -3.12
CA ALA A 633 7.73 -5.76 -4.10
C ALA A 633 6.64 -6.83 -3.96
N VAL A 634 5.43 -6.40 -3.64
CA VAL A 634 4.23 -7.22 -3.77
C VAL A 634 3.86 -7.23 -5.25
N ALA A 635 4.53 -8.10 -6.03
CA ALA A 635 4.28 -8.41 -7.44
C ALA A 635 3.74 -7.24 -8.30
N GLY A 636 4.51 -6.15 -8.44
CA GLY A 636 4.20 -5.08 -9.40
C GLY A 636 2.97 -4.21 -9.07
N GLN A 637 2.51 -4.21 -7.82
CA GLN A 637 1.38 -3.37 -7.42
C GLN A 637 1.80 -1.93 -7.19
N ILE A 638 1.00 -1.00 -7.73
CA ILE A 638 1.25 0.44 -7.59
C ILE A 638 0.86 0.88 -6.17
N SER A 639 1.78 1.49 -5.42
CA SER A 639 1.59 1.96 -4.03
C SER A 639 0.47 2.99 -3.87
N ALA A 640 0.26 3.84 -4.88
CA ALA A 640 -0.76 4.89 -4.90
C ALA A 640 -2.18 4.35 -4.69
N THR A 641 -2.37 3.04 -4.76
CA THR A 641 -3.66 2.38 -4.65
C THR A 641 -3.98 1.93 -3.23
N LEU A 642 -3.13 2.22 -2.24
CA LEU A 642 -3.37 1.97 -0.81
C LEU A 642 -3.82 3.22 -0.03
N GLY A 643 -4.14 4.32 -0.73
CA GLY A 643 -4.34 5.67 -0.22
C GLY A 643 -4.67 5.80 1.27
N GLN A 644 -3.81 6.47 2.03
CA GLN A 644 -4.18 6.97 3.35
C GLN A 644 -5.25 8.05 3.19
N VAL A 645 -6.37 7.92 3.91
CA VAL A 645 -7.20 9.07 4.26
C VAL A 645 -6.46 9.87 5.33
N THR A 646 -5.45 10.63 4.93
CA THR A 646 -4.98 11.78 5.73
C THR A 646 -5.98 12.89 5.47
N ARG A 647 -6.78 13.21 6.50
CA ARG A 647 -7.84 14.23 6.48
C ARG A 647 -7.45 15.46 5.65
N LEU A 648 -7.92 15.52 4.41
CA LEU A 648 -8.39 16.67 3.63
C LEU A 648 -8.73 16.15 2.24
N PHE A 649 -9.85 16.64 1.71
CA PHE A 649 -10.48 16.20 0.47
C PHE A 649 -9.55 16.40 -0.74
N GLU A 650 -8.82 15.36 -1.17
CA GLU A 650 -8.32 15.23 -2.54
C GLU A 650 -8.47 13.79 -3.05
N THR A 651 -9.07 13.66 -4.22
CA THR A 651 -9.42 12.40 -4.88
C THR A 651 -8.18 11.71 -5.46
N LYS A 652 -7.64 10.70 -4.77
CA LYS A 652 -6.76 9.69 -5.37
C LYS A 652 -7.35 8.31 -5.17
N LYS A 653 -7.23 7.44 -6.19
CA LYS A 653 -7.81 6.08 -6.27
C LYS A 653 -7.45 5.26 -5.02
N GLU A 654 -8.41 5.12 -4.10
CA GLU A 654 -8.22 4.57 -2.76
C GLU A 654 -8.15 3.03 -2.75
N ALA A 655 -7.40 2.44 -1.81
CA ALA A 655 -7.61 1.04 -1.47
C ALA A 655 -8.89 0.90 -0.67
N ILE A 656 -9.59 -0.19 -0.92
CA ILE A 656 -10.76 -0.57 -0.13
C ILE A 656 -10.31 -1.14 1.21
N GLY A 657 -9.22 -1.89 1.22
CA GLY A 657 -8.65 -2.44 2.45
C GLY A 657 -7.56 -3.49 2.22
N LEU A 658 -6.76 -3.69 3.27
CA LEU A 658 -5.85 -4.81 3.44
C LEU A 658 -6.37 -5.65 4.61
N PHE A 659 -6.80 -6.88 4.35
CA PHE A 659 -7.29 -7.81 5.36
C PHE A 659 -6.23 -8.85 5.64
N ILE A 660 -5.96 -9.05 6.92
CA ILE A 660 -5.05 -10.06 7.40
C ILE A 660 -5.95 -11.12 8.04
N GLU A 661 -6.14 -12.26 7.38
CA GLU A 661 -6.89 -13.40 7.91
C GLU A 661 -5.91 -14.31 8.66
N TYR A 662 -6.19 -14.55 9.95
CA TYR A 662 -5.45 -15.51 10.78
C TYR A 662 -6.06 -16.89 10.61
#